data_AF-A0A4Y6PRT1-F1
#
_entry.id   AF-A0A4Y6PRT1-F1
#
_cell.length_a   1.000
_cell.length_b   1.000
_cell.length_c   1.000
_cell.angle_alpha   90.00
_cell.angle_beta   90.00
_cell.angle_gamma   90.00
#
_symmetry.space_group_name_H-M   'P 1'
#
loop_
_entity.id
_entity.type
_entity.pdbx_description
1 polymer ?
#
loop_
_entity_poly.entity_id
_entity_poly.type
_entity_poly.pdbx_seq_one_letter_code
_entity_poly.pdbx_strand_id
1 'polypeptide(L)'
;MGGNMKPTMRHHAPLIALAMLLAACNSEPDARPDAGGDAGTDDASAEVVQLSGSVQKGPFVLGSSVDVAAVDAQGTTTGEVFSTQTSNDLGEFEVSVRYTGLASIEASGFYYNEVRGNLSSAELTLRSFADIQPAATQTTYVNILTHLSHGRVDTLLDGGLNFADARQQAETELVAALAVGPSSASPGAANELSILGGDTDANAYLFAVSTIFTQAAKLRAADGAGSTEANLQELLNQYSADFAADGQLDAARADELVAAERAVDTDQVEAMLAARLQDLGSTATVPDLDRFIDTDGDGIVNADDPCVLDPSTQPQHAICAVSDEVLVALETTTRPYKWWAADFDGDGEGEIVTVAISASLRYIDRADDGTFTLGAEQRAITVAPGENVEEPRLLDYDDDGDLDIIAVHTGRDDAPDVGAIALQNDGAGQFTQVSLDVPTSTWSDGINLTYIDEYTAVDLDGDGLRDLVVRSSGRVGVILAQQGGGWSDVTELDLGTPTLRGLSRFAVTDLDADADLDVLISAADEPSDGEVTGAMFALINDGDGEPQVMGPYTDGLDERFAVAAELHTGDFNADGHTDALLTTDAFPCEGQCTAVMYGDGAGAFGTAEPLPEKATLHHVDTGDFNGDAVSDLLVAGNQTDFLLGASGGLAPGPTLELDKEHFLRSAQVVDLDADGRSDIVTVEDPTGGESLQLRGWYFEGPASN
;
A
#
# COMPACT_ATOMS: atom_id res chain seq x y z
N MET A 1 2.53 27.84 -54.94
CA MET A 1 3.58 28.35 -54.02
C MET A 1 3.79 27.23 -53.00
N GLY A 2 4.88 26.48 -52.92
CA GLY A 2 6.27 26.71 -53.29
C GLY A 2 7.12 26.48 -52.02
N GLY A 3 7.66 25.27 -51.84
CA GLY A 3 8.56 24.93 -50.72
C GLY A 3 8.76 23.41 -50.58
N ASN A 4 9.70 22.87 -51.35
CA ASN A 4 10.15 21.46 -51.42
C ASN A 4 11.48 21.30 -50.66
N MET A 5 11.74 20.09 -50.12
CA MET A 5 13.01 19.28 -50.18
C MET A 5 13.13 18.43 -48.90
N LYS A 6 12.87 17.12 -48.94
CA LYS A 6 13.65 15.95 -49.44
C LYS A 6 14.56 15.28 -48.37
N PRO A 7 14.51 13.94 -48.22
CA PRO A 7 15.33 13.16 -47.31
C PRO A 7 16.62 12.64 -47.98
N THR A 8 17.62 12.23 -47.20
CA THR A 8 18.87 11.62 -47.70
C THR A 8 19.09 10.22 -47.14
N MET A 9 19.46 9.32 -48.05
CA MET A 9 19.85 7.92 -47.88
C MET A 9 21.20 7.73 -48.62
N ARG A 10 21.94 6.64 -48.30
CA ARG A 10 23.08 6.00 -49.02
C ARG A 10 24.50 6.49 -48.64
N HIS A 11 25.56 5.68 -48.52
CA HIS A 11 25.96 4.43 -49.21
C HIS A 11 27.05 3.60 -48.45
N HIS A 12 27.01 2.28 -48.66
CA HIS A 12 28.07 1.28 -48.96
C HIS A 12 29.46 1.19 -48.25
N ALA A 13 29.75 -0.08 -47.87
CA ALA A 13 30.98 -0.88 -47.60
C ALA A 13 32.23 -0.61 -48.50
N PRO A 14 33.41 -1.32 -48.43
CA PRO A 14 33.76 -2.60 -47.76
C PRO A 14 35.23 -2.79 -47.22
N LEU A 15 35.51 -4.02 -46.72
CA LEU A 15 36.76 -4.81 -46.59
C LEU A 15 38.16 -4.17 -46.81
N ILE A 16 39.14 -4.56 -45.97
CA ILE A 16 40.43 -5.21 -46.35
C ILE A 16 41.23 -5.67 -45.10
N ALA A 17 41.80 -6.87 -45.21
CA ALA A 17 42.69 -7.56 -44.26
C ALA A 17 44.12 -6.95 -44.18
N LEU A 18 44.89 -7.31 -43.14
CA LEU A 18 46.15 -8.09 -43.25
C LEU A 18 47.02 -7.97 -41.97
N ALA A 19 47.57 -9.11 -41.58
CA ALA A 19 48.51 -9.37 -40.49
C ALA A 19 49.91 -8.74 -40.66
N MET A 20 50.65 -8.58 -39.55
CA MET A 20 52.12 -8.78 -39.41
C MET A 20 52.50 -8.63 -37.92
N LEU A 21 52.97 -9.72 -37.28
CA LEU A 21 54.38 -10.10 -37.05
C LEU A 21 55.12 -9.28 -35.98
N LEU A 22 55.55 -9.95 -34.91
CA LEU A 22 56.84 -9.73 -34.25
C LEU A 22 57.29 -11.04 -33.60
N ALA A 23 58.36 -11.60 -34.16
CA ALA A 23 59.16 -12.69 -33.60
C ALA A 23 60.42 -12.10 -32.95
N ALA A 24 60.90 -12.73 -31.88
CA ALA A 24 62.27 -12.57 -31.40
C ALA A 24 62.90 -13.95 -31.14
N CYS A 25 64.07 -14.15 -31.74
CA CYS A 25 64.88 -15.36 -31.80
C CYS A 25 65.75 -15.61 -30.56
N ASN A 26 66.08 -16.88 -30.32
CA ASN A 26 67.44 -17.46 -30.18
C ASN A 26 67.32 -18.89 -29.59
N SER A 27 68.15 -19.90 -29.83
CA SER A 27 69.13 -20.31 -30.86
C SER A 27 69.68 -21.66 -30.37
N GLU A 28 69.60 -22.72 -31.19
CA GLU A 28 70.24 -24.06 -31.05
C GLU A 28 71.80 -23.98 -31.18
N PRO A 29 72.66 -25.02 -30.92
CA PRO A 29 72.50 -26.40 -31.42
C PRO A 29 73.22 -27.61 -30.71
N ASP A 30 72.95 -28.80 -31.29
CA ASP A 30 73.87 -29.92 -31.61
C ASP A 30 73.76 -31.29 -30.88
N ALA A 31 73.28 -32.26 -31.67
CA ALA A 31 73.96 -33.50 -32.11
C ALA A 31 73.69 -34.89 -31.45
N ARG A 32 72.92 -35.67 -32.22
CA ARG A 32 73.16 -37.07 -32.70
C ARG A 32 72.74 -38.29 -31.85
N PRO A 33 72.43 -39.43 -32.52
CA PRO A 33 71.36 -40.35 -32.15
C PRO A 33 71.88 -41.68 -31.58
N ASP A 34 71.03 -42.41 -30.84
CA ASP A 34 71.06 -43.88 -30.88
C ASP A 34 69.74 -44.50 -30.42
N ALA A 35 69.43 -45.62 -31.06
CA ALA A 35 68.20 -46.39 -30.96
C ALA A 35 68.20 -47.38 -29.77
N GLY A 36 67.00 -47.69 -29.27
CA GLY A 36 66.72 -49.01 -28.70
C GLY A 36 65.96 -49.04 -27.36
N GLY A 37 64.68 -49.44 -27.43
CA GLY A 37 63.92 -50.18 -26.41
C GLY A 37 63.61 -49.42 -25.11
N ASP A 38 62.37 -49.25 -24.70
CA ASP A 38 61.53 -50.31 -24.13
C ASP A 38 60.17 -49.69 -23.84
N ALA A 39 59.12 -50.52 -23.90
CA ALA A 39 57.77 -50.14 -23.59
C ALA A 39 57.64 -49.93 -22.07
N GLY A 40 57.83 -48.70 -21.61
CA GLY A 40 57.32 -48.25 -20.33
C GLY A 40 55.88 -47.79 -20.51
N THR A 41 54.95 -48.51 -19.91
CA THR A 41 53.58 -48.06 -19.71
C THR A 41 53.61 -46.72 -18.97
N ASP A 42 53.25 -45.64 -19.65
CA ASP A 42 52.89 -44.38 -18.99
C ASP A 42 51.66 -44.66 -18.13
N ASP A 43 51.91 -44.80 -16.84
CA ASP A 43 50.93 -44.65 -15.78
C ASP A 43 50.42 -43.21 -15.89
N ALA A 44 49.28 -43.02 -16.57
CA ALA A 44 48.59 -41.76 -16.60
C ALA A 44 48.18 -41.45 -15.16
N SER A 45 48.99 -40.67 -14.44
CA SER A 45 48.65 -40.15 -13.13
C SER A 45 47.35 -39.38 -13.27
N ALA A 46 46.25 -39.93 -12.75
CA ALA A 46 44.97 -39.23 -12.67
C ALA A 46 45.22 -37.85 -12.04
N GLU A 47 44.87 -36.79 -12.77
CA GLU A 47 45.06 -35.42 -12.33
C GLU A 47 44.23 -35.21 -11.06
N VAL A 48 44.87 -34.71 -10.00
CA VAL A 48 44.22 -34.50 -8.71
C VAL A 48 43.53 -33.14 -8.75
N VAL A 49 42.21 -33.12 -8.59
CA VAL A 49 41.39 -31.91 -8.51
C VAL A 49 41.04 -31.67 -7.04
N GLN A 50 41.25 -30.45 -6.54
CA GLN A 50 40.81 -30.07 -5.21
C GLN A 50 39.39 -29.50 -5.29
N LEU A 51 38.40 -30.25 -4.79
CA LEU A 51 37.04 -29.75 -4.65
C LEU A 51 36.89 -29.04 -3.31
N SER A 52 36.25 -27.87 -3.34
CA SER A 52 35.94 -27.06 -2.16
C SER A 52 34.51 -26.53 -2.27
N GLY A 53 33.91 -26.18 -1.14
CA GLY A 53 32.57 -25.60 -1.10
C GLY A 53 31.96 -25.73 0.27
N SER A 54 30.63 -25.68 0.35
CA SER A 54 29.91 -25.82 1.61
C SER A 54 28.59 -26.59 1.46
N VAL A 55 28.14 -27.18 2.56
CA VAL A 55 26.87 -27.89 2.69
C VAL A 55 25.90 -27.03 3.49
N GLN A 56 24.76 -26.68 2.88
CA GLN A 56 23.92 -25.60 3.39
C GLN A 56 22.42 -25.84 3.20
N LYS A 57 21.72 -25.76 4.34
CA LYS A 57 20.31 -25.38 4.47
C LYS A 57 20.29 -24.09 5.30
N GLY A 58 20.67 -24.24 6.57
CA GLY A 58 21.64 -23.37 7.23
C GLY A 58 23.01 -24.05 7.25
N PRO A 59 24.07 -23.42 7.77
CA PRO A 59 25.40 -24.02 7.78
C PRO A 59 25.43 -25.36 8.52
N PHE A 60 25.95 -26.40 7.87
CA PHE A 60 26.18 -27.68 8.51
C PHE A 60 27.33 -27.55 9.53
N VAL A 61 27.22 -28.27 10.65
CA VAL A 61 28.21 -28.18 11.73
C VAL A 61 29.51 -28.91 11.36
N LEU A 62 30.59 -28.58 12.08
CA LEU A 62 31.89 -29.24 11.98
C LEU A 62 31.77 -30.77 12.11
N GLY A 63 32.41 -31.50 11.21
CA GLY A 63 32.46 -32.97 11.24
C GLY A 63 31.30 -33.67 10.53
N SER A 64 30.43 -32.93 9.85
CA SER A 64 29.40 -33.50 8.96
C SER A 64 30.06 -34.24 7.80
N SER A 65 29.53 -35.41 7.42
CA SER A 65 30.11 -36.27 6.38
C SER A 65 29.84 -35.73 4.98
N VAL A 66 30.83 -35.79 4.09
CA VAL A 66 30.68 -35.47 2.67
C VAL A 66 31.35 -36.55 1.83
N ASP A 67 30.56 -37.26 1.02
CA ASP A 67 31.02 -38.33 0.16
C ASP A 67 30.87 -37.92 -1.31
N VAL A 68 31.97 -37.97 -2.07
CA VAL A 68 31.99 -37.71 -3.51
C VAL A 68 32.19 -39.03 -4.24
N ALA A 69 31.15 -39.51 -4.91
CA ALA A 69 31.16 -40.76 -5.66
C ALA A 69 31.27 -40.48 -7.17
N ALA A 70 32.24 -41.09 -7.84
CA ALA A 70 32.33 -41.04 -9.30
C ALA A 70 31.16 -41.79 -9.93
N VAL A 71 30.43 -41.15 -10.85
CA VAL A 71 29.30 -41.76 -11.56
C VAL A 71 29.58 -41.84 -13.07
N ASP A 72 28.88 -42.74 -13.76
CA ASP A 72 28.94 -42.80 -15.22
C ASP A 72 28.05 -41.71 -15.86
N ALA A 73 28.01 -41.68 -17.19
CA ALA A 73 27.20 -40.71 -17.93
C ALA A 73 25.68 -40.88 -17.73
N GLN A 74 25.26 -41.94 -17.05
CA GLN A 74 23.87 -42.25 -16.68
C GLN A 74 23.64 -42.05 -15.17
N GLY A 75 24.55 -41.40 -14.43
CA GLY A 75 24.37 -41.14 -13.00
C GLY A 75 24.61 -42.35 -12.08
N THR A 76 25.01 -43.51 -12.63
CA THR A 76 25.23 -44.73 -11.83
C THR A 76 26.63 -44.75 -11.23
N THR A 77 26.75 -45.06 -9.93
CA THR A 77 28.04 -45.10 -9.22
C THR A 77 29.01 -46.11 -9.82
N THR A 78 30.23 -45.66 -10.12
CA THR A 78 31.31 -46.46 -10.71
C THR A 78 32.16 -47.21 -9.67
N GLY A 79 31.96 -46.92 -8.38
CA GLY A 79 32.57 -47.62 -7.24
C GLY A 79 33.73 -46.89 -6.57
N GLU A 80 34.20 -45.77 -7.12
CA GLU A 80 35.17 -44.88 -6.46
C GLU A 80 34.45 -43.83 -5.62
N VAL A 81 34.77 -43.76 -4.32
CA VAL A 81 34.19 -42.80 -3.37
C VAL A 81 35.32 -42.09 -2.62
N PHE A 82 35.26 -40.77 -2.57
CA PHE A 82 36.17 -39.90 -1.86
C PHE A 82 35.41 -39.23 -0.71
N SER A 83 35.73 -39.62 0.52
CA SER A 83 35.07 -39.10 1.73
C SER A 83 35.89 -37.98 2.37
N THR A 84 35.20 -36.94 2.85
CA THR A 84 35.75 -35.89 3.70
C THR A 84 34.72 -35.49 4.77
N GLN A 85 35.03 -34.47 5.54
CA GLN A 85 34.09 -33.85 6.47
C GLN A 85 34.11 -32.33 6.33
N THR A 86 33.07 -31.68 6.81
CA THR A 86 33.09 -30.23 6.98
C THR A 86 34.21 -29.82 7.94
N SER A 87 34.92 -28.74 7.60
CA SER A 87 36.12 -28.23 8.27
C SER A 87 35.82 -27.18 9.34
N ASN A 88 34.60 -26.64 9.36
CA ASN A 88 34.11 -25.67 10.34
C ASN A 88 32.58 -25.72 10.48
N ASP A 89 32.05 -24.90 11.39
CA ASP A 89 30.60 -24.75 11.63
C ASP A 89 29.88 -23.86 10.59
N LEU A 90 30.59 -23.43 9.54
CA LEU A 90 30.02 -22.76 8.35
C LEU A 90 29.67 -23.78 7.24
N GLY A 91 29.91 -25.07 7.49
CA GLY A 91 29.62 -26.15 6.56
C GLY A 91 30.63 -26.29 5.43
N GLU A 92 31.77 -25.61 5.48
CA GLU A 92 32.79 -25.65 4.44
C GLU A 92 33.48 -27.02 4.40
N PHE A 93 33.84 -27.52 3.22
CA PHE A 93 34.59 -28.78 3.05
C PHE A 93 35.67 -28.66 1.98
N GLU A 94 36.65 -29.56 2.05
CA GLU A 94 37.68 -29.73 1.03
C GLU A 94 37.93 -31.23 0.80
N VAL A 95 38.03 -31.67 -0.45
CA VAL A 95 38.37 -33.04 -0.81
C VAL A 95 39.21 -33.10 -2.09
N SER A 96 40.31 -33.85 -2.02
CA SER A 96 41.15 -34.10 -3.20
C SER A 96 40.62 -35.33 -3.94
N VAL A 97 40.06 -35.13 -5.13
CA VAL A 97 39.53 -36.20 -5.98
C VAL A 97 40.52 -36.52 -7.09
N ARG A 98 40.68 -37.82 -7.39
CA ARG A 98 41.56 -38.31 -8.46
C ARG A 98 40.74 -38.80 -9.65
N TYR A 99 39.78 -37.98 -10.04
CA TYR A 99 38.77 -38.30 -11.03
C TYR A 99 38.30 -37.01 -11.71
N THR A 100 38.00 -37.10 -13.00
CA THR A 100 37.41 -36.03 -13.80
C THR A 100 36.19 -36.59 -14.53
N GLY A 101 35.10 -35.84 -14.55
CA GLY A 101 33.80 -36.27 -15.04
C GLY A 101 32.70 -36.09 -13.99
N LEU A 102 31.55 -36.71 -14.24
CA LEU A 102 30.38 -36.55 -13.39
C LEU A 102 30.55 -37.28 -12.05
N ALA A 103 30.25 -36.59 -10.96
CA ALA A 103 30.22 -37.14 -9.62
C ALA A 103 28.92 -36.79 -8.91
N SER A 104 28.44 -37.72 -8.08
CA SER A 104 27.37 -37.46 -7.12
C SER A 104 28.00 -37.14 -5.77
N ILE A 105 27.50 -36.11 -5.11
CA ILE A 105 27.93 -35.67 -3.79
C ILE A 105 26.77 -35.91 -2.82
N GLU A 106 27.02 -36.68 -1.77
CA GLU A 106 26.08 -36.86 -0.65
C GLU A 106 26.70 -36.26 0.61
N ALA A 107 25.96 -35.39 1.28
CA ALA A 107 26.39 -34.77 2.53
C ALA A 107 25.36 -35.03 3.63
N SER A 108 25.82 -35.42 4.82
CA SER A 108 24.96 -35.75 5.95
C SER A 108 25.52 -35.25 7.28
N GLY A 109 24.67 -34.63 8.09
CA GLY A 109 25.06 -34.11 9.39
C GLY A 109 24.01 -33.19 10.02
N PHE A 110 24.37 -32.62 11.18
CA PHE A 110 23.56 -31.62 11.86
C PHE A 110 23.76 -30.24 11.23
N TYR A 111 22.75 -29.40 11.33
CA TYR A 111 22.73 -28.08 10.67
C TYR A 111 22.12 -27.03 11.59
N TYR A 112 22.41 -25.77 11.32
CA TYR A 112 21.67 -24.67 11.95
C TYR A 112 20.29 -24.50 11.31
N ASN A 113 19.24 -24.48 12.13
CA ASN A 113 17.88 -24.23 11.69
C ASN A 113 17.55 -22.74 11.84
N GLU A 114 17.57 -22.03 10.71
CA GLU A 114 17.28 -20.60 10.55
C GLU A 114 15.90 -20.19 11.06
N VAL A 115 14.88 -21.05 10.93
CA VAL A 115 13.49 -20.78 11.39
C VAL A 115 13.32 -21.03 12.89
N ARG A 116 14.17 -21.84 13.51
CA ARG A 116 14.11 -22.15 14.96
C ARG A 116 15.20 -21.48 15.78
N GLY A 117 16.17 -20.83 15.15
CA GLY A 117 17.30 -20.18 15.79
C GLY A 117 18.23 -21.13 16.57
N ASN A 118 18.23 -22.43 16.26
CA ASN A 118 18.95 -23.46 17.03
C ASN A 118 19.54 -24.54 16.13
N LEU A 119 20.50 -25.32 16.64
CA LEU A 119 21.01 -26.51 15.94
C LEU A 119 19.94 -27.60 15.85
N SER A 120 19.94 -28.34 14.75
CA SER A 120 19.01 -29.43 14.48
C SER A 120 19.11 -30.55 15.53
N SER A 121 17.98 -31.19 15.83
CA SER A 121 17.92 -32.35 16.73
C SER A 121 18.19 -33.69 16.04
N ALA A 122 18.22 -33.68 14.69
CA ALA A 122 18.49 -34.82 13.84
C ALA A 122 19.36 -34.40 12.64
N GLU A 123 20.04 -35.37 12.04
CA GLU A 123 20.83 -35.18 10.83
C GLU A 123 19.91 -35.04 9.61
N LEU A 124 20.37 -34.27 8.62
CA LEU A 124 19.76 -34.14 7.31
C LEU A 124 20.75 -34.61 6.25
N THR A 125 20.26 -35.34 5.25
CA THR A 125 21.07 -35.73 4.09
C THR A 125 20.67 -34.93 2.85
N LEU A 126 21.64 -34.23 2.27
CA LEU A 126 21.49 -33.49 1.02
C LEU A 126 22.33 -34.15 -0.09
N ARG A 127 21.89 -33.96 -1.34
CA ARG A 127 22.53 -34.57 -2.52
C ARG A 127 22.75 -33.51 -3.60
N SER A 128 23.77 -33.70 -4.42
CA SER A 128 24.10 -32.83 -5.55
C SER A 128 24.85 -33.62 -6.62
N PHE A 129 24.87 -33.08 -7.84
CA PHE A 129 25.76 -33.54 -8.91
C PHE A 129 26.80 -32.46 -9.21
N ALA A 130 28.03 -32.88 -9.51
CA ALA A 130 29.10 -32.00 -9.94
C ALA A 130 29.83 -32.59 -11.14
N ASP A 131 30.13 -31.77 -12.14
CA ASP A 131 31.00 -32.17 -13.27
C ASP A 131 32.43 -31.71 -12.99
N ILE A 132 33.29 -32.65 -12.60
CA ILE A 132 34.65 -32.38 -12.15
C ILE A 132 35.56 -32.17 -13.37
N GLN A 133 35.99 -30.93 -13.55
CA GLN A 133 36.86 -30.54 -14.67
C GLN A 133 38.34 -30.72 -14.33
N PRO A 134 39.22 -30.93 -15.33
CA PRO A 134 40.66 -30.95 -15.13
C PRO A 134 41.19 -29.55 -14.76
N ALA A 135 41.16 -29.23 -13.47
CA ALA A 135 41.56 -27.97 -12.87
C ALA A 135 42.28 -28.20 -11.53
N ALA A 136 43.08 -27.22 -11.09
CA ALA A 136 43.75 -27.31 -9.79
C ALA A 136 42.76 -27.26 -8.61
N THR A 137 41.73 -26.41 -8.73
CA THR A 137 40.71 -26.18 -7.71
C THR A 137 39.36 -25.96 -8.38
N GLN A 138 38.29 -26.52 -7.84
CA GLN A 138 36.92 -26.30 -8.29
C GLN A 138 35.99 -26.11 -7.08
N THR A 139 35.05 -25.17 -7.20
CA THR A 139 34.07 -24.89 -6.16
C THR A 139 32.73 -25.53 -6.52
N THR A 140 32.06 -26.17 -5.55
CA THR A 140 30.72 -26.71 -5.72
C THR A 140 29.98 -26.75 -4.38
N TYR A 141 28.71 -26.35 -4.38
CA TYR A 141 27.88 -26.30 -3.19
C TYR A 141 26.85 -27.43 -3.17
N VAL A 142 26.52 -27.89 -1.97
CA VAL A 142 25.43 -28.84 -1.72
C VAL A 142 24.36 -28.12 -0.92
N ASN A 143 23.18 -27.96 -1.49
CA ASN A 143 22.10 -27.21 -0.85
C ASN A 143 20.72 -27.83 -1.12
N ILE A 144 19.65 -27.20 -0.62
CA ILE A 144 18.28 -27.72 -0.81
C ILE A 144 17.91 -27.79 -2.29
N LEU A 145 18.27 -26.79 -3.10
CA LEU A 145 17.95 -26.77 -4.53
C LEU A 145 18.66 -27.91 -5.28
N THR A 146 19.93 -28.18 -4.97
CA THR A 146 20.65 -29.33 -5.56
C THR A 146 20.02 -30.65 -5.15
N HIS A 147 19.50 -30.76 -3.92
CA HIS A 147 18.84 -31.98 -3.45
C HIS A 147 17.49 -32.19 -4.12
N LEU A 148 16.64 -31.16 -4.19
CA LEU A 148 15.32 -31.23 -4.81
C LEU A 148 15.42 -31.60 -6.30
N SER A 149 16.36 -30.98 -7.03
CA SER A 149 16.59 -31.24 -8.46
C SER A 149 17.31 -32.57 -8.74
N HIS A 150 17.99 -33.18 -7.77
CA HIS A 150 18.83 -34.36 -7.97
C HIS A 150 18.10 -35.50 -8.69
N GLY A 151 16.91 -35.89 -8.22
CA GLY A 151 16.14 -36.99 -8.84
C GLY A 151 15.67 -36.68 -10.27
N ARG A 152 15.40 -35.41 -10.56
CA ARG A 152 15.02 -34.96 -11.90
C ARG A 152 16.20 -34.99 -12.87
N VAL A 153 17.38 -34.55 -12.43
CA VAL A 153 18.62 -34.65 -13.21
C VAL A 153 18.92 -36.11 -13.55
N ASP A 154 18.82 -37.01 -12.58
CA ASP A 154 19.03 -38.45 -12.77
C ASP A 154 18.08 -39.04 -13.84
N THR A 155 16.79 -38.70 -13.74
CA THR A 155 15.76 -39.12 -14.71
C THR A 155 16.04 -38.60 -16.14
N LEU A 156 16.52 -37.36 -16.27
CA LEU A 156 16.84 -36.76 -17.57
C LEU A 156 18.12 -37.36 -18.18
N LEU A 157 19.12 -37.69 -17.36
CA LEU A 157 20.33 -38.41 -17.77
C LEU A 157 19.97 -39.82 -18.30
N ASP A 158 19.10 -40.54 -17.60
CA ASP A 158 18.54 -41.82 -18.05
C ASP A 158 17.74 -41.69 -19.35
N GLY A 159 17.07 -40.54 -19.53
CA GLY A 159 16.41 -40.14 -20.77
C GLY A 159 17.37 -39.84 -21.94
N GLY A 160 18.68 -39.80 -21.69
CA GLY A 160 19.73 -39.60 -22.69
C GLY A 160 20.17 -38.16 -22.88
N LEU A 161 19.75 -37.21 -22.03
CA LEU A 161 20.31 -35.86 -22.02
C LEU A 161 21.75 -35.90 -21.47
N ASN A 162 22.58 -34.94 -21.90
CA ASN A 162 23.87 -34.74 -21.24
C ASN A 162 23.65 -33.96 -19.93
N PHE A 163 24.63 -34.02 -19.03
CA PHE A 163 24.53 -33.41 -17.71
C PHE A 163 24.22 -31.91 -17.71
N ALA A 164 24.85 -31.12 -18.59
CA ALA A 164 24.63 -29.68 -18.62
C ALA A 164 23.19 -29.35 -18.99
N ASP A 165 22.64 -30.01 -20.01
CA ASP A 165 21.25 -29.82 -20.45
C ASP A 165 20.26 -30.40 -19.43
N ALA A 166 20.55 -31.57 -18.85
CA ALA A 166 19.71 -32.20 -17.83
C ALA A 166 19.60 -31.34 -16.56
N ARG A 167 20.73 -30.79 -16.10
CA ARG A 167 20.77 -29.87 -14.96
C ARG A 167 20.00 -28.58 -15.26
N GLN A 168 20.29 -27.94 -16.39
CA GLN A 168 19.62 -26.69 -16.75
C GLN A 168 18.10 -26.88 -16.84
N GLN A 169 17.65 -27.95 -17.49
CA GLN A 169 16.22 -28.25 -17.59
C GLN A 169 15.61 -28.52 -16.21
N ALA A 170 16.23 -29.37 -15.39
CA ALA A 170 15.72 -29.68 -14.05
C ALA A 170 15.64 -28.44 -13.14
N GLU A 171 16.63 -27.55 -13.19
CA GLU A 171 16.64 -26.34 -12.36
C GLU A 171 15.61 -25.31 -12.85
N THR A 172 15.44 -25.13 -14.17
CA THR A 172 14.36 -24.28 -14.72
C THR A 172 12.97 -24.83 -14.37
N GLU A 173 12.77 -26.14 -14.49
CA GLU A 173 11.52 -26.79 -14.08
C GLU A 173 11.27 -26.64 -12.58
N LEU A 174 12.32 -26.74 -11.74
CA LEU A 174 12.19 -26.63 -10.28
C LEU A 174 11.74 -25.23 -9.88
N VAL A 175 12.35 -24.18 -10.44
CA VAL A 175 11.97 -22.79 -10.15
C VAL A 175 10.50 -22.56 -10.52
N ALA A 176 10.07 -23.05 -11.69
CA ALA A 176 8.68 -22.94 -12.13
C ALA A 176 7.71 -23.76 -11.27
N ALA A 177 8.12 -24.94 -10.78
CA ALA A 177 7.28 -25.82 -9.99
C ALA A 177 7.12 -25.35 -8.54
N LEU A 178 8.17 -24.74 -7.95
CA LEU A 178 8.12 -24.17 -6.60
C LEU A 178 7.30 -22.88 -6.55
N ALA A 179 7.26 -22.11 -7.64
CA ALA A 179 6.53 -20.84 -7.75
C ALA A 179 6.85 -19.81 -6.64
N VAL A 180 8.07 -19.83 -6.11
CA VAL A 180 8.54 -18.90 -5.09
C VAL A 180 9.04 -17.60 -5.74
N GLY A 181 8.54 -16.47 -5.28
CA GLY A 181 8.88 -15.14 -5.77
C GLY A 181 8.37 -14.82 -7.18
N PRO A 182 8.89 -13.76 -7.81
CA PRO A 182 8.33 -13.25 -9.06
C PRO A 182 8.51 -14.26 -10.20
N SER A 183 7.58 -14.26 -11.16
CA SER A 183 7.62 -15.16 -12.34
C SER A 183 8.89 -15.01 -13.21
N SER A 184 9.66 -13.93 -13.01
CA SER A 184 10.95 -13.67 -13.67
C SER A 184 12.16 -14.26 -12.92
N ALA A 185 11.96 -14.88 -11.75
CA ALA A 185 13.02 -15.43 -10.91
C ALA A 185 13.91 -16.39 -11.71
N SER A 186 15.23 -16.17 -11.61
CA SER A 186 16.23 -16.97 -12.30
C SER A 186 17.51 -17.03 -11.45
N PRO A 187 17.54 -17.91 -10.43
CA PRO A 187 18.64 -17.98 -9.48
C PRO A 187 19.97 -18.44 -10.09
N GLY A 188 19.96 -19.03 -11.29
CA GLY A 188 21.15 -19.62 -11.91
C GLY A 188 21.39 -21.06 -11.47
N ALA A 189 22.65 -21.50 -11.52
CA ALA A 189 23.04 -22.89 -11.29
C ALA A 189 23.01 -23.25 -9.79
N ALA A 190 22.16 -24.18 -9.37
CA ALA A 190 21.94 -24.47 -7.95
C ALA A 190 23.23 -24.82 -7.18
N ASN A 191 24.19 -25.48 -7.83
CA ASN A 191 25.47 -25.85 -7.24
C ASN A 191 26.52 -24.71 -7.16
N GLU A 192 26.16 -23.49 -7.57
CA GLU A 192 26.93 -22.25 -7.42
C GLU A 192 26.37 -21.35 -6.31
N LEU A 193 25.19 -21.66 -5.78
CA LEU A 193 24.49 -20.86 -4.77
C LEU A 193 24.92 -21.21 -3.35
N SER A 194 25.06 -20.17 -2.53
CA SER A 194 25.49 -20.29 -1.13
C SER A 194 24.85 -19.20 -0.30
N ILE A 195 24.21 -19.56 0.82
CA ILE A 195 23.69 -18.57 1.79
C ILE A 195 24.81 -17.74 2.43
N LEU A 196 26.08 -18.15 2.27
CA LEU A 196 27.26 -17.40 2.71
C LEU A 196 27.91 -16.58 1.57
N GLY A 197 27.36 -16.65 0.35
CA GLY A 197 27.89 -16.01 -0.86
C GLY A 197 27.60 -14.50 -0.95
N GLY A 198 26.99 -13.92 0.07
CA GLY A 198 26.56 -12.52 0.12
C GLY A 198 25.13 -12.31 -0.36
N ASP A 199 24.66 -11.08 -0.18
CA ASP A 199 23.30 -10.65 -0.49
C ASP A 199 23.12 -10.44 -2.00
N THR A 200 22.57 -11.45 -2.67
CA THR A 200 22.28 -11.45 -4.12
C THR A 200 20.97 -12.18 -4.36
N ASP A 201 20.31 -11.92 -5.50
CA ASP A 201 19.05 -12.58 -5.87
C ASP A 201 19.14 -14.10 -5.90
N ALA A 202 20.26 -14.63 -6.40
CA ALA A 202 20.50 -16.06 -6.42
C ALA A 202 20.53 -16.65 -4.99
N ASN A 203 21.27 -16.03 -4.08
CA ASN A 203 21.41 -16.55 -2.72
C ASN A 203 20.15 -16.31 -1.87
N ALA A 204 19.43 -15.20 -2.10
CA ALA A 204 18.15 -14.91 -1.48
C ALA A 204 17.08 -15.92 -1.91
N TYR A 205 17.02 -16.30 -3.19
CA TYR A 205 16.13 -17.37 -3.65
C TYR A 205 16.42 -18.71 -2.96
N LEU A 206 17.71 -19.10 -2.86
CA LEU A 206 18.09 -20.31 -2.11
C LEU A 206 17.64 -20.23 -0.65
N PHE A 207 17.82 -19.05 -0.04
CA PHE A 207 17.44 -18.83 1.35
C PHE A 207 15.93 -18.90 1.56
N ALA A 208 15.14 -18.26 0.69
CA ALA A 208 13.67 -18.31 0.69
C ALA A 208 13.16 -19.74 0.58
N VAL A 209 13.64 -20.52 -0.40
CA VAL A 209 13.25 -21.93 -0.54
C VAL A 209 13.64 -22.74 0.70
N SER A 210 14.82 -22.51 1.27
CA SER A 210 15.23 -23.19 2.50
C SER A 210 14.32 -22.89 3.69
N THR A 211 13.95 -21.62 3.84
CA THR A 211 13.05 -21.11 4.88
C THR A 211 11.64 -21.68 4.73
N ILE A 212 11.05 -21.64 3.53
CA ILE A 212 9.70 -22.14 3.24
C ILE A 212 9.60 -23.64 3.56
N PHE A 213 10.55 -24.47 3.10
CA PHE A 213 10.53 -25.91 3.41
C PHE A 213 10.66 -26.19 4.91
N THR A 214 11.44 -25.38 5.62
CA THR A 214 11.61 -25.52 7.07
C THR A 214 10.35 -25.06 7.82
N GLN A 215 9.69 -24.02 7.33
CA GLN A 215 8.43 -23.52 7.87
C GLN A 215 7.30 -24.52 7.64
N ALA A 216 7.19 -25.14 6.46
CA ALA A 216 6.26 -26.25 6.19
C ALA A 216 6.47 -27.41 7.18
N ALA A 217 7.74 -27.77 7.42
CA ALA A 217 8.09 -28.80 8.40
C ALA A 217 7.70 -28.43 9.84
N LYS A 218 7.77 -27.14 10.20
CA LYS A 218 7.36 -26.60 11.50
C LYS A 218 5.85 -26.62 11.66
N LEU A 219 5.09 -26.28 10.61
CA LEU A 219 3.63 -26.38 10.60
C LEU A 219 3.16 -27.83 10.79
N ARG A 220 3.72 -28.79 10.04
CA ARG A 220 3.45 -30.23 10.24
C ARG A 220 3.73 -30.69 11.67
N ALA A 221 4.85 -30.24 12.25
CA ALA A 221 5.20 -30.58 13.62
C ALA A 221 4.22 -29.99 14.66
N ALA A 222 3.68 -28.79 14.42
CA ALA A 222 2.65 -28.18 15.24
C ALA A 222 1.33 -28.97 15.22
N ASP A 223 1.00 -29.58 14.09
CA ASP A 223 -0.15 -30.50 13.93
C ASP A 223 0.09 -31.90 14.52
N GLY A 224 1.22 -32.11 15.20
CA GLY A 224 1.56 -33.34 15.90
C GLY A 224 2.30 -34.38 15.05
N ALA A 225 2.76 -34.04 13.84
CA ALA A 225 3.45 -34.96 12.94
C ALA A 225 4.94 -35.22 13.30
N GLY A 226 5.30 -35.30 14.57
CA GLY A 226 6.70 -35.51 15.00
C GLY A 226 7.53 -34.22 15.06
N SER A 227 8.87 -34.32 15.01
CA SER A 227 9.75 -33.15 15.10
C SER A 227 9.84 -32.39 13.78
N THR A 228 10.18 -31.10 13.83
CA THR A 228 10.44 -30.27 12.65
C THR A 228 11.50 -30.90 11.75
N GLU A 229 12.59 -31.42 12.33
CA GLU A 229 13.69 -32.01 11.55
C GLU A 229 13.26 -33.30 10.81
N ALA A 230 12.42 -34.12 11.44
CA ALA A 230 11.90 -35.34 10.80
C ALA A 230 10.97 -35.00 9.63
N ASN A 231 10.08 -34.02 9.83
CA ASN A 231 9.19 -33.53 8.77
C ASN A 231 9.96 -32.89 7.63
N LEU A 232 11.03 -32.14 7.91
CA LEU A 232 11.85 -31.52 6.86
C LEU A 232 12.54 -32.57 5.99
N GLN A 233 13.13 -33.60 6.60
CA GLN A 233 13.73 -34.70 5.84
C GLN A 233 12.68 -35.45 5.00
N GLU A 234 11.48 -35.67 5.54
CA GLU A 234 10.37 -36.28 4.82
C GLU A 234 9.90 -35.41 3.64
N LEU A 235 9.68 -34.12 3.86
CA LEU A 235 9.29 -33.15 2.85
C LEU A 235 10.29 -33.11 1.69
N LEU A 236 11.57 -32.90 1.97
CA LEU A 236 12.60 -32.81 0.92
C LEU A 236 12.65 -34.08 0.06
N ASN A 237 12.53 -35.27 0.68
CA ASN A 237 12.50 -36.53 -0.06
C ASN A 237 11.20 -36.70 -0.87
N GLN A 238 10.05 -36.34 -0.31
CA GLN A 238 8.75 -36.45 -0.97
C GLN A 238 8.67 -35.50 -2.18
N TYR A 239 9.13 -34.27 -2.04
CA TYR A 239 9.11 -33.27 -3.11
C TYR A 239 10.11 -33.62 -4.20
N SER A 240 11.34 -34.05 -3.84
CA SER A 240 12.31 -34.51 -4.83
C SER A 240 11.80 -35.72 -5.63
N ALA A 241 11.11 -36.66 -4.97
CA ALA A 241 10.55 -37.84 -5.64
C ALA A 241 9.36 -37.52 -6.56
N ASP A 242 8.48 -36.59 -6.16
CA ASP A 242 7.37 -36.09 -6.98
C ASP A 242 7.90 -35.38 -8.23
N PHE A 243 8.79 -34.41 -8.00
CA PHE A 243 9.40 -33.59 -9.03
C PHE A 243 10.23 -34.40 -10.05
N ALA A 244 10.88 -35.49 -9.63
CA ALA A 244 11.71 -36.30 -10.50
C ALA A 244 10.96 -36.84 -11.75
N ALA A 245 9.68 -37.19 -11.59
CA ALA A 245 8.92 -37.90 -12.60
C ALA A 245 8.64 -37.05 -13.85
N ASP A 246 8.15 -35.83 -13.67
CA ASP A 246 7.68 -34.99 -14.77
C ASP A 246 8.15 -33.53 -14.70
N GLY A 247 8.86 -33.13 -13.64
CA GLY A 247 9.29 -31.75 -13.43
C GLY A 247 8.18 -30.85 -12.91
N GLN A 248 7.12 -31.42 -12.33
CA GLN A 248 6.00 -30.71 -11.73
C GLN A 248 5.82 -31.14 -10.27
N LEU A 249 5.15 -30.30 -9.48
CA LEU A 249 4.63 -30.67 -8.17
C LEU A 249 3.12 -30.87 -8.27
N ASP A 250 2.57 -31.82 -7.53
CA ASP A 250 1.12 -31.91 -7.40
C ASP A 250 0.52 -30.69 -6.68
N ALA A 251 -0.78 -30.46 -6.89
CA ALA A 251 -1.47 -29.30 -6.33
C ALA A 251 -1.44 -29.25 -4.79
N ALA A 252 -1.50 -30.41 -4.10
CA ALA A 252 -1.52 -30.42 -2.64
C ALA A 252 -0.16 -30.00 -2.06
N ARG A 253 0.94 -30.34 -2.74
CA ARG A 253 2.29 -29.90 -2.41
C ARG A 253 2.50 -28.43 -2.72
N ALA A 254 2.00 -27.95 -3.86
CA ALA A 254 2.03 -26.52 -4.17
C ALA A 254 1.29 -25.70 -3.09
N ASP A 255 0.07 -26.09 -2.74
CA ASP A 255 -0.74 -25.43 -1.70
C ASP A 255 -0.05 -25.46 -0.32
N GLU A 256 0.66 -26.54 0.01
CA GLU A 256 1.43 -26.65 1.25
C GLU A 256 2.60 -25.66 1.32
N LEU A 257 3.30 -25.42 0.20
CA LEU A 257 4.37 -24.41 0.15
C LEU A 257 3.82 -23.00 0.28
N VAL A 258 2.70 -22.68 -0.38
CA VAL A 258 2.03 -21.37 -0.25
C VAL A 258 1.61 -21.11 1.20
N ALA A 259 1.00 -22.09 1.85
CA ALA A 259 0.63 -21.97 3.27
C ALA A 259 1.84 -21.81 4.19
N ALA A 260 2.98 -22.41 3.84
CA ALA A 260 4.22 -22.26 4.59
C ALA A 260 4.86 -20.89 4.38
N GLU A 261 4.88 -20.38 3.16
CA GLU A 261 5.38 -19.04 2.79
C GLU A 261 4.67 -17.94 3.57
N ARG A 262 3.33 -17.95 3.58
CA ARG A 262 2.49 -17.00 4.34
C ARG A 262 2.68 -17.05 5.86
N ALA A 263 3.35 -18.07 6.37
CA ALA A 263 3.62 -18.25 7.80
C ALA A 263 5.08 -17.92 8.19
N VAL A 264 5.88 -17.42 7.25
CA VAL A 264 7.27 -17.00 7.50
C VAL A 264 7.27 -15.63 8.17
N ASP A 265 8.16 -15.49 9.16
CA ASP A 265 8.54 -14.21 9.77
C ASP A 265 9.96 -13.91 9.28
N THR A 266 10.07 -13.09 8.22
CA THR A 266 11.32 -12.89 7.46
C THR A 266 12.37 -12.21 8.34
N ASP A 267 12.01 -11.13 9.03
CA ASP A 267 12.87 -10.41 9.97
C ASP A 267 13.45 -11.30 11.07
N GLN A 268 12.60 -12.12 11.69
CA GLN A 268 13.06 -13.03 12.73
C GLN A 268 14.06 -14.05 12.19
N VAL A 269 13.79 -14.62 11.01
CA VAL A 269 14.66 -15.63 10.39
C VAL A 269 16.00 -15.01 10.01
N GLU A 270 16.00 -13.82 9.42
CA GLU A 270 17.21 -13.08 9.05
C GLU A 270 18.04 -12.71 10.28
N ALA A 271 17.41 -12.19 11.33
CA ALA A 271 18.07 -11.84 12.58
C ALA A 271 18.69 -13.07 13.25
N MET A 272 18.00 -14.21 13.25
CA MET A 272 18.52 -15.47 13.78
C MET A 272 19.71 -15.98 12.98
N LEU A 273 19.70 -15.88 11.65
CA LEU A 273 20.85 -16.27 10.83
C LEU A 273 22.03 -15.30 11.03
N ALA A 274 21.77 -13.99 11.06
CA ALA A 274 22.79 -12.96 11.29
C ALA A 274 23.49 -13.16 12.64
N ALA A 275 22.73 -13.41 13.70
CA ALA A 275 23.26 -13.72 15.03
C ALA A 275 24.15 -14.97 15.00
N ARG A 276 23.72 -16.03 14.31
CA ARG A 276 24.52 -17.25 14.15
C ARG A 276 25.83 -17.00 13.42
N LEU A 277 25.81 -16.23 12.34
CA LEU A 277 27.03 -15.91 11.57
C LEU A 277 28.01 -15.09 12.41
N GLN A 278 27.49 -14.13 13.20
CA GLN A 278 28.30 -13.35 14.13
C GLN A 278 28.94 -14.21 15.22
N ASP A 279 28.19 -15.14 15.82
CA ASP A 279 28.69 -16.09 16.82
C ASP A 279 29.82 -16.98 16.27
N LEU A 280 29.75 -17.31 14.98
CA LEU A 280 30.78 -18.08 14.27
C LEU A 280 31.97 -17.22 13.78
N GLY A 281 31.93 -15.91 14.01
CA GLY A 281 32.97 -14.98 13.54
C GLY A 281 32.99 -14.77 12.03
N SER A 282 31.89 -15.08 11.33
CA SER A 282 31.73 -14.83 9.90
C SER A 282 31.37 -13.37 9.64
N THR A 283 31.84 -12.84 8.51
CA THR A 283 31.48 -11.51 8.00
C THR A 283 30.53 -11.58 6.80
N ALA A 284 29.95 -12.75 6.52
CA ALA A 284 29.00 -12.92 5.44
C ALA A 284 27.72 -12.12 5.73
N THR A 285 27.20 -11.44 4.71
CA THR A 285 25.90 -10.77 4.76
C THR A 285 24.80 -11.79 4.55
N VAL A 286 23.74 -11.71 5.37
CA VAL A 286 22.53 -12.52 5.21
C VAL A 286 21.80 -12.07 3.94
N PRO A 287 21.40 -12.99 3.05
CA PRO A 287 20.54 -12.64 1.92
C PRO A 287 19.16 -12.19 2.39
N ASP A 288 18.62 -11.16 1.76
CA ASP A 288 17.30 -10.59 2.03
C ASP A 288 16.17 -11.48 1.45
N LEU A 289 15.30 -11.99 2.34
CA LEU A 289 14.17 -12.87 2.06
C LEU A 289 13.00 -12.14 1.39
N ASP A 290 12.80 -10.87 1.69
CA ASP A 290 11.64 -10.10 1.24
C ASP A 290 11.62 -9.92 -0.28
N ARG A 291 12.76 -10.16 -0.95
CA ARG A 291 12.87 -10.16 -2.42
C ARG A 291 12.19 -11.34 -3.12
N PHE A 292 11.80 -12.38 -2.38
CA PHE A 292 11.21 -13.60 -2.94
C PHE A 292 10.03 -14.15 -2.17
N ILE A 293 9.78 -13.69 -0.95
CA ILE A 293 8.63 -14.10 -0.16
C ILE A 293 7.51 -13.09 -0.36
N ASP A 294 6.31 -13.62 -0.58
CA ASP A 294 5.03 -12.91 -0.63
C ASP A 294 4.16 -13.44 0.52
N THR A 295 4.12 -12.69 1.62
CA THR A 295 3.59 -13.19 2.91
C THR A 295 2.06 -13.10 2.99
N ASP A 296 1.44 -12.12 2.33
CA ASP A 296 -0.01 -11.96 2.27
C ASP A 296 -0.63 -12.65 1.03
N GLY A 297 0.18 -12.91 0.01
CA GLY A 297 -0.17 -13.69 -1.17
C GLY A 297 -0.93 -12.88 -2.21
N ASP A 298 -0.70 -11.57 -2.29
CA ASP A 298 -1.32 -10.65 -3.25
C ASP A 298 -0.64 -10.69 -4.63
N GLY A 299 0.52 -11.35 -4.74
CA GLY A 299 1.33 -11.49 -5.95
C GLY A 299 2.48 -10.49 -6.07
N ILE A 300 2.68 -9.62 -5.08
CA ILE A 300 3.80 -8.69 -4.92
C ILE A 300 4.70 -9.25 -3.82
N VAL A 301 6.02 -9.23 -4.04
CA VAL A 301 6.95 -9.68 -2.99
C VAL A 301 7.11 -8.61 -1.92
N ASN A 302 7.33 -9.00 -0.68
CA ASN A 302 7.44 -8.10 0.48
C ASN A 302 8.36 -6.89 0.22
N ALA A 303 9.47 -7.06 -0.50
CA ALA A 303 10.44 -5.98 -0.77
C ALA A 303 9.91 -4.87 -1.71
N ASP A 304 8.91 -5.21 -2.53
CA ASP A 304 8.22 -4.31 -3.46
C ASP A 304 6.82 -3.92 -2.95
N ASP A 305 6.40 -4.47 -1.80
CA ASP A 305 5.06 -4.34 -1.25
C ASP A 305 4.98 -3.30 -0.10
N PRO A 306 4.29 -2.17 -0.31
CA PRO A 306 4.10 -1.18 0.75
C PRO A 306 3.18 -1.65 1.89
N CYS A 307 2.39 -2.71 1.68
CA CYS A 307 1.40 -3.27 2.60
C CYS A 307 1.96 -4.38 3.50
N VAL A 308 3.16 -4.92 3.19
CA VAL A 308 3.82 -6.01 3.93
C VAL A 308 4.98 -5.53 4.81
N LEU A 309 5.06 -4.22 5.11
CA LEU A 309 6.07 -3.69 6.02
C LEU A 309 5.83 -4.15 7.48
N ASP A 310 6.40 -5.32 7.79
CA ASP A 310 6.87 -5.89 9.08
C ASP A 310 5.92 -5.77 10.30
N PRO A 311 5.40 -6.88 10.85
CA PRO A 311 4.63 -6.91 12.11
C PRO A 311 5.32 -6.26 13.33
N SER A 312 6.64 -6.08 13.29
CA SER A 312 7.51 -5.50 14.32
C SER A 312 7.99 -4.07 14.02
N THR A 313 7.83 -3.59 12.78
CA THR A 313 8.02 -2.19 12.39
C THR A 313 6.79 -1.56 11.74
N GLN A 314 5.62 -2.18 11.88
CA GLN A 314 4.32 -1.53 11.68
C GLN A 314 4.45 -0.12 12.26
N PRO A 315 4.48 0.95 11.43
CA PRO A 315 3.84 2.14 11.93
C PRO A 315 2.42 1.67 12.22
N GLN A 316 1.86 2.06 13.35
CA GLN A 316 0.48 1.72 13.69
C GLN A 316 -0.55 2.33 12.71
N HIS A 317 -0.12 2.69 11.49
CA HIS A 317 -0.66 3.68 10.58
C HIS A 317 -0.33 3.35 9.09
N ALA A 318 -0.34 2.07 8.68
CA ALA A 318 -0.14 1.72 7.27
C ALA A 318 -1.48 1.81 6.53
N ILE A 319 -1.58 2.72 5.55
CA ILE A 319 -2.71 2.80 4.61
C ILE A 319 -2.41 1.82 3.48
N CYS A 320 -3.08 0.67 3.48
CA CYS A 320 -2.94 -0.36 2.44
C CYS A 320 -4.10 -0.22 1.45
N ALA A 321 -3.89 0.41 0.30
CA ALA A 321 -4.91 0.51 -0.74
C ALA A 321 -5.01 -0.82 -1.49
N VAL A 322 -6.10 -1.56 -1.36
CA VAL A 322 -6.19 -2.95 -1.85
C VAL A 322 -6.97 -3.09 -3.16
N SER A 323 -7.85 -2.14 -3.51
CA SER A 323 -8.50 -2.21 -4.83
C SER A 323 -9.09 -0.89 -5.32
N ASP A 324 -9.02 -0.66 -6.64
CA ASP A 324 -9.81 0.36 -7.34
C ASP A 324 -10.96 -0.31 -8.10
N GLU A 325 -12.19 -0.04 -7.70
CA GLU A 325 -13.37 -0.56 -8.40
C GLU A 325 -14.13 0.55 -9.11
N VAL A 326 -14.51 0.30 -10.37
CA VAL A 326 -15.54 1.13 -11.02
C VAL A 326 -16.88 0.78 -10.42
N LEU A 327 -17.36 1.60 -9.49
CA LEU A 327 -18.64 1.41 -8.82
C LEU A 327 -19.77 1.49 -9.86
N VAL A 328 -19.84 2.58 -10.62
CA VAL A 328 -20.92 2.85 -11.59
C VAL A 328 -20.47 3.78 -12.72
N ALA A 329 -21.00 3.57 -13.93
CA ALA A 329 -20.90 4.53 -15.04
C ALA A 329 -22.16 5.40 -15.17
N LEU A 330 -21.98 6.72 -15.27
CA LEU A 330 -23.03 7.74 -15.42
C LEU A 330 -23.07 8.29 -16.85
N GLU A 331 -24.28 8.54 -17.39
CA GLU A 331 -24.46 9.16 -18.71
C GLU A 331 -24.07 10.66 -18.69
N THR A 332 -23.43 11.16 -19.75
CA THR A 332 -22.98 12.56 -19.84
C THR A 332 -24.08 13.61 -19.89
N THR A 333 -25.33 13.23 -20.18
CA THR A 333 -26.47 14.17 -20.11
C THR A 333 -26.93 14.44 -18.68
N THR A 334 -26.46 13.65 -17.71
CA THR A 334 -26.80 13.73 -16.29
C THR A 334 -25.55 14.01 -15.45
N ARG A 335 -24.62 14.83 -15.97
CA ARG A 335 -23.40 15.21 -15.23
C ARG A 335 -23.79 15.73 -13.84
N PRO A 336 -23.36 15.07 -12.75
CA PRO A 336 -23.56 15.61 -11.42
C PRO A 336 -22.75 16.89 -11.28
N TYR A 337 -23.39 17.93 -10.75
CA TYR A 337 -22.68 19.14 -10.33
C TYR A 337 -22.36 19.10 -8.83
N LYS A 338 -23.06 18.25 -8.08
CA LYS A 338 -22.85 17.97 -6.66
C LYS A 338 -23.16 16.49 -6.39
N TRP A 339 -22.46 15.91 -5.45
CA TRP A 339 -22.66 14.55 -4.98
C TRP A 339 -22.07 14.40 -3.58
N TRP A 340 -22.47 13.35 -2.89
CA TRP A 340 -22.01 12.97 -1.56
C TRP A 340 -21.89 11.47 -1.47
N ALA A 341 -20.97 11.00 -0.63
CA ALA A 341 -20.91 9.62 -0.18
C ALA A 341 -21.05 9.60 1.34
N ALA A 342 -21.98 8.82 1.86
CA ALA A 342 -22.31 8.73 3.28
C ALA A 342 -23.18 7.48 3.52
N ASP A 343 -23.30 7.04 4.75
CA ASP A 343 -24.29 6.05 5.17
C ASP A 343 -25.68 6.72 5.19
N PHE A 344 -26.49 6.48 4.17
CA PHE A 344 -27.80 7.12 4.00
C PHE A 344 -28.95 6.29 4.55
N ASP A 345 -28.76 5.00 4.82
CA ASP A 345 -29.81 4.10 5.34
C ASP A 345 -29.51 3.53 6.73
N GLY A 346 -28.38 3.92 7.32
CA GLY A 346 -27.97 3.64 8.69
C GLY A 346 -27.47 2.21 8.89
N ASP A 347 -27.02 1.53 7.84
CA ASP A 347 -26.54 0.14 7.91
C ASP A 347 -25.03 0.01 8.18
N GLY A 348 -24.31 1.14 8.12
CA GLY A 348 -22.87 1.26 8.34
C GLY A 348 -22.02 1.14 7.08
N GLU A 349 -22.61 0.81 5.93
CA GLU A 349 -21.97 0.90 4.62
C GLU A 349 -22.21 2.29 4.00
N GLY A 350 -21.42 2.65 2.99
CA GLY A 350 -21.50 3.96 2.36
C GLY A 350 -22.22 3.93 1.00
N GLU A 351 -23.25 4.75 0.85
CA GLU A 351 -23.96 4.96 -0.42
C GLU A 351 -23.61 6.30 -1.06
N ILE A 352 -24.01 6.47 -2.33
CA ILE A 352 -23.70 7.67 -3.10
C ILE A 352 -24.98 8.33 -3.58
N VAL A 353 -25.11 9.63 -3.29
CA VAL A 353 -26.16 10.47 -3.85
C VAL A 353 -25.58 11.48 -4.81
N THR A 354 -26.14 11.54 -6.02
CA THR A 354 -25.71 12.47 -7.07
C THR A 354 -26.82 13.42 -7.47
N VAL A 355 -26.48 14.69 -7.73
CA VAL A 355 -27.41 15.73 -8.19
C VAL A 355 -26.93 16.33 -9.51
N ALA A 356 -27.73 16.14 -10.56
CA ALA A 356 -27.44 16.66 -11.89
C ALA A 356 -27.94 18.09 -12.08
N ILE A 357 -27.37 18.81 -13.06
CA ILE A 357 -27.73 20.20 -13.40
C ILE A 357 -29.24 20.37 -13.71
N SER A 358 -29.91 19.29 -14.14
CA SER A 358 -31.35 19.20 -14.33
C SER A 358 -32.17 19.17 -13.04
N ALA A 359 -31.54 19.30 -11.86
CA ALA A 359 -32.17 19.14 -10.54
C ALA A 359 -32.77 17.74 -10.31
N SER A 360 -32.25 16.74 -11.02
CA SER A 360 -32.56 15.32 -10.80
C SER A 360 -31.52 14.70 -9.87
N LEU A 361 -32.01 13.92 -8.92
CA LEU A 361 -31.20 13.17 -7.96
C LEU A 361 -31.20 11.69 -8.33
N ARG A 362 -30.08 11.03 -8.06
CA ARG A 362 -29.98 9.57 -8.07
C ARG A 362 -29.32 9.09 -6.78
N TYR A 363 -29.98 8.13 -6.15
CA TYR A 363 -29.41 7.28 -5.11
C TYR A 363 -28.69 6.11 -5.78
N ILE A 364 -27.49 5.80 -5.33
CA ILE A 364 -26.66 4.70 -5.81
C ILE A 364 -26.36 3.84 -4.58
N ASP A 365 -27.02 2.69 -4.57
CA ASP A 365 -27.11 1.79 -3.43
C ASP A 365 -26.02 0.72 -3.51
N ARG A 366 -25.45 0.31 -2.39
CA ARG A 366 -24.51 -0.81 -2.31
C ARG A 366 -25.27 -2.07 -1.91
N ALA A 367 -25.29 -3.07 -2.79
CA ALA A 367 -25.98 -4.32 -2.49
C ALA A 367 -25.15 -5.23 -1.56
N ASP A 368 -25.79 -6.17 -0.85
CA ASP A 368 -25.16 -7.19 0.01
C ASP A 368 -23.99 -7.98 -0.64
N ASP A 369 -23.90 -7.98 -1.99
CA ASP A 369 -22.81 -8.62 -2.74
C ASP A 369 -21.64 -7.69 -3.08
N GLY A 370 -21.63 -6.48 -2.51
CA GLY A 370 -20.65 -5.40 -2.71
C GLY A 370 -20.88 -4.58 -3.98
N THR A 371 -21.89 -4.90 -4.80
CA THR A 371 -22.08 -4.22 -6.08
C THR A 371 -22.93 -2.95 -5.95
N PHE A 372 -22.48 -1.87 -6.61
CA PHE A 372 -23.25 -0.63 -6.64
C PHE A 372 -24.32 -0.65 -7.74
N THR A 373 -25.55 -0.26 -7.39
CA THR A 373 -26.69 -0.25 -8.30
C THR A 373 -27.27 1.15 -8.50
N LEU A 374 -27.57 1.48 -9.75
CA LEU A 374 -28.18 2.76 -10.11
C LEU A 374 -29.67 2.77 -9.77
N GLY A 375 -30.05 3.59 -8.80
CA GLY A 375 -31.44 3.93 -8.51
C GLY A 375 -32.12 4.68 -9.67
N ALA A 376 -33.46 4.66 -9.64
CA ALA A 376 -34.26 5.45 -10.56
C ALA A 376 -34.04 6.95 -10.34
N GLU A 377 -34.06 7.74 -11.42
CA GLU A 377 -34.01 9.21 -11.27
C GLU A 377 -35.24 9.72 -10.53
N GLN A 378 -34.97 10.47 -9.47
CA GLN A 378 -35.97 11.17 -8.69
C GLN A 378 -35.90 12.65 -9.06
N ARG A 379 -37.06 13.26 -9.30
CA ARG A 379 -37.13 14.71 -9.49
C ARG A 379 -37.02 15.35 -8.10
N ALA A 380 -35.81 15.69 -7.72
CA ALA A 380 -35.50 16.14 -6.37
C ALA A 380 -35.94 17.58 -6.13
N ILE A 381 -35.43 18.54 -6.90
CA ILE A 381 -35.60 19.96 -6.57
C ILE A 381 -36.54 20.65 -7.56
N THR A 382 -37.70 21.07 -7.07
CA THR A 382 -38.68 21.89 -7.82
C THR A 382 -38.91 23.22 -7.11
N VAL A 383 -38.30 24.28 -7.64
CA VAL A 383 -38.48 25.67 -7.23
C VAL A 383 -39.28 26.47 -8.28
N ALA A 384 -39.78 27.65 -7.91
CA ALA A 384 -40.58 28.48 -8.80
C ALA A 384 -39.71 29.12 -9.92
N PRO A 385 -40.28 29.43 -11.10
CA PRO A 385 -39.51 30.01 -12.20
C PRO A 385 -38.86 31.36 -11.86
N GLY A 386 -37.53 31.37 -11.86
CA GLY A 386 -36.71 32.56 -11.56
C GLY A 386 -36.14 32.59 -10.15
N GLU A 387 -36.31 31.51 -9.37
CA GLU A 387 -35.55 31.26 -8.14
C GLU A 387 -34.24 30.53 -8.46
N ASN A 388 -33.19 30.87 -7.73
CA ASN A 388 -31.90 30.18 -7.80
C ASN A 388 -31.74 29.32 -6.55
N VAL A 389 -31.34 28.07 -6.73
CA VAL A 389 -31.01 27.15 -5.65
C VAL A 389 -29.52 27.31 -5.36
N GLU A 390 -29.19 27.65 -4.13
CA GLU A 390 -27.81 27.74 -3.62
C GLU A 390 -27.28 26.32 -3.30
N GLU A 391 -26.04 26.22 -2.84
CA GLU A 391 -25.41 24.93 -2.59
C GLU A 391 -26.22 24.06 -1.60
N PRO A 392 -26.62 22.84 -2.00
CA PRO A 392 -27.25 21.91 -1.09
C PRO A 392 -26.24 21.37 -0.05
N ARG A 393 -26.76 20.97 1.11
CA ARG A 393 -26.00 20.44 2.26
C ARG A 393 -26.65 19.14 2.72
N LEU A 394 -25.81 18.22 3.21
CA LEU A 394 -26.22 16.94 3.79
C LEU A 394 -26.35 17.11 5.30
N LEU A 395 -27.50 16.75 5.87
CA LEU A 395 -27.74 16.74 7.32
C LEU A 395 -29.08 16.06 7.63
N ASP A 396 -29.19 15.41 8.79
CA ASP A 396 -30.47 14.95 9.34
C ASP A 396 -31.21 16.17 9.93
N TYR A 397 -32.27 16.64 9.26
CA TYR A 397 -32.95 17.89 9.64
C TYR A 397 -34.15 17.70 10.55
N ASP A 398 -34.73 16.50 10.58
CA ASP A 398 -35.91 16.19 11.38
C ASP A 398 -35.69 15.13 12.47
N ASP A 399 -34.43 14.80 12.74
CA ASP A 399 -33.94 13.95 13.83
C ASP A 399 -34.54 12.54 13.76
N ASP A 400 -34.74 12.04 12.53
CA ASP A 400 -35.20 10.68 12.28
C ASP A 400 -34.06 9.66 12.12
N GLY A 401 -32.81 10.16 12.08
CA GLY A 401 -31.58 9.38 11.98
C GLY A 401 -31.09 9.19 10.55
N ASP A 402 -31.86 9.61 9.54
CA ASP A 402 -31.51 9.47 8.14
C ASP A 402 -30.90 10.79 7.60
N LEU A 403 -29.85 10.71 6.79
CA LEU A 403 -29.26 11.92 6.21
C LEU A 403 -30.13 12.51 5.08
N ASP A 404 -30.55 13.76 5.25
CA ASP A 404 -31.35 14.51 4.29
C ASP A 404 -30.51 15.52 3.49
N ILE A 405 -31.12 16.08 2.44
CA ILE A 405 -30.49 17.16 1.67
C ILE A 405 -31.30 18.45 1.81
N ILE A 406 -30.71 19.47 2.41
CA ILE A 406 -31.28 20.82 2.45
C ILE A 406 -30.70 21.66 1.33
N ALA A 407 -31.55 22.42 0.65
CA ALA A 407 -31.12 23.48 -0.26
C ALA A 407 -31.88 24.78 0.03
N VAL A 408 -31.15 25.89 0.14
CA VAL A 408 -31.74 27.23 0.24
C VAL A 408 -31.93 27.79 -1.18
N HIS A 409 -33.01 28.53 -1.40
CA HIS A 409 -33.26 29.23 -2.65
C HIS A 409 -33.61 30.70 -2.41
N THR A 410 -33.21 31.55 -3.35
CA THR A 410 -33.48 33.00 -3.30
C THR A 410 -34.44 33.41 -4.41
N GLY A 411 -35.39 34.29 -4.05
CA GLY A 411 -36.37 34.91 -4.94
C GLY A 411 -35.79 35.90 -5.95
N ARG A 412 -36.66 36.56 -6.72
CA ARG A 412 -36.28 37.53 -7.77
C ARG A 412 -35.79 38.85 -7.20
N ASP A 413 -35.03 39.60 -8.01
CA ASP A 413 -34.57 40.97 -7.73
C ASP A 413 -35.67 41.95 -7.22
N ASP A 414 -36.95 41.67 -7.49
CA ASP A 414 -38.10 42.51 -7.10
C ASP A 414 -38.93 41.99 -5.92
N ALA A 415 -38.65 40.76 -5.44
CA ALA A 415 -39.21 40.15 -4.24
C ALA A 415 -38.21 39.08 -3.73
N PRO A 416 -37.23 39.47 -2.89
CA PRO A 416 -36.22 38.56 -2.35
C PRO A 416 -36.86 37.70 -1.26
N ASP A 417 -37.72 36.77 -1.67
CA ASP A 417 -38.22 35.72 -0.78
C ASP A 417 -37.10 34.67 -0.67
N VAL A 418 -36.46 34.57 0.49
CA VAL A 418 -35.56 33.47 0.81
C VAL A 418 -36.43 32.31 1.28
N GLY A 419 -36.26 31.14 0.68
CA GLY A 419 -36.93 29.91 1.07
C GLY A 419 -35.92 28.76 1.19
N ALA A 420 -36.34 27.66 1.78
CA ALA A 420 -35.55 26.44 1.81
C ALA A 420 -36.41 25.25 1.43
N ILE A 421 -35.76 24.22 0.95
CA ILE A 421 -36.36 22.93 0.67
C ILE A 421 -35.51 21.86 1.35
N ALA A 422 -36.16 20.92 2.00
CA ALA A 422 -35.55 19.66 2.40
C ALA A 422 -35.93 18.60 1.37
N LEU A 423 -34.99 17.74 1.04
CA LEU A 423 -35.24 16.46 0.40
C LEU A 423 -35.12 15.43 1.51
N GLN A 424 -36.27 15.08 2.09
CA GLN A 424 -36.34 14.14 3.20
C GLN A 424 -36.10 12.73 2.68
N ASN A 425 -35.08 12.06 3.20
CA ASN A 425 -34.79 10.66 2.99
C ASN A 425 -35.76 9.80 3.82
N ASP A 426 -36.03 8.57 3.38
CA ASP A 426 -36.90 7.63 4.11
C ASP A 426 -36.13 6.43 4.68
N GLY A 427 -34.81 6.56 4.78
CA GLY A 427 -33.88 5.50 5.18
C GLY A 427 -33.80 4.35 4.16
N ALA A 428 -34.29 4.56 2.94
CA ALA A 428 -34.24 3.57 1.86
C ALA A 428 -33.91 4.22 0.50
N GLY A 429 -33.28 5.39 0.53
CA GLY A 429 -32.86 6.13 -0.65
C GLY A 429 -34.00 6.75 -1.46
N GLN A 430 -35.21 6.92 -0.89
CA GLN A 430 -36.27 7.74 -1.51
C GLN A 430 -36.30 9.14 -0.90
N PHE A 431 -36.18 10.15 -1.76
CA PHE A 431 -36.15 11.54 -1.35
C PHE A 431 -37.48 12.23 -1.66
N THR A 432 -38.13 12.77 -0.64
CA THR A 432 -39.36 13.56 -0.76
C THR A 432 -39.09 15.03 -0.52
N GLN A 433 -39.43 15.88 -1.50
CA GLN A 433 -39.29 17.33 -1.32
C GLN A 433 -40.33 17.87 -0.31
N VAL A 434 -39.83 18.55 0.71
CA VAL A 434 -40.56 19.31 1.72
C VAL A 434 -40.17 20.79 1.59
N SER A 435 -41.15 21.68 1.49
CA SER A 435 -40.89 23.13 1.52
C SER A 435 -40.74 23.59 2.96
N LEU A 436 -39.62 24.24 3.24
CA LEU A 436 -39.34 24.88 4.52
C LEU A 436 -39.58 26.40 4.37
N ASP A 437 -40.49 26.92 5.19
CA ASP A 437 -40.77 28.35 5.22
C ASP A 437 -39.62 29.08 5.93
N VAL A 438 -38.60 29.59 5.22
CA VAL A 438 -37.54 30.40 5.85
C VAL A 438 -38.11 31.78 6.22
N PRO A 439 -37.83 32.32 7.42
CA PRO A 439 -38.39 33.59 7.83
C PRO A 439 -37.81 34.72 6.98
N THR A 440 -38.67 35.63 6.53
CA THR A 440 -38.28 36.94 5.97
C THR A 440 -37.86 37.90 7.10
N SER A 441 -37.09 37.39 8.07
CA SER A 441 -36.79 38.12 9.30
C SER A 441 -35.85 39.30 9.02
N THR A 442 -36.01 40.32 9.85
CA THR A 442 -35.14 41.50 9.88
C THR A 442 -34.12 41.31 10.98
N TRP A 443 -32.84 41.60 10.70
CA TRP A 443 -31.85 41.87 11.72
C TRP A 443 -32.38 42.87 12.76
N SER A 444 -31.82 42.86 13.96
CA SER A 444 -32.24 43.72 15.08
C SER A 444 -32.21 45.23 14.77
N ASP A 445 -31.47 45.63 13.73
CA ASP A 445 -31.37 47.00 13.21
C ASP A 445 -32.32 47.32 12.03
N GLY A 446 -33.18 46.37 11.65
CA GLY A 446 -34.21 46.51 10.62
C GLY A 446 -33.76 46.23 9.19
N ILE A 447 -32.57 45.67 8.98
CA ILE A 447 -32.09 45.19 7.67
C ILE A 447 -32.71 43.81 7.40
N ASN A 448 -33.37 43.63 6.25
CA ASN A 448 -33.88 42.30 5.87
C ASN A 448 -32.72 41.34 5.59
N LEU A 449 -32.86 40.08 6.00
CA LEU A 449 -32.09 38.98 5.42
C LEU A 449 -32.36 38.93 3.91
N THR A 450 -31.48 39.56 3.15
CA THR A 450 -31.68 39.76 1.70
C THR A 450 -30.92 38.71 0.89
N TYR A 451 -29.85 38.14 1.47
CA TYR A 451 -28.99 37.13 0.85
C TYR A 451 -28.26 36.34 1.94
N ILE A 452 -28.42 35.02 1.98
CA ILE A 452 -27.65 34.13 2.85
C ILE A 452 -26.42 33.70 2.05
N ASP A 453 -25.23 34.04 2.54
CA ASP A 453 -23.97 33.73 1.85
C ASP A 453 -23.45 32.32 2.18
N GLU A 454 -23.78 31.79 3.37
CA GLU A 454 -23.38 30.47 3.87
C GLU A 454 -24.32 30.11 5.03
N TYR A 455 -24.60 28.83 5.26
CA TYR A 455 -25.40 28.35 6.38
C TYR A 455 -24.95 26.96 6.83
N THR A 456 -25.23 26.64 8.09
CA THR A 456 -25.22 25.27 8.62
C THR A 456 -26.44 25.05 9.51
N ALA A 457 -26.75 23.80 9.82
CA ALA A 457 -27.88 23.44 10.66
C ALA A 457 -27.41 22.59 11.85
N VAL A 458 -27.88 22.94 13.04
CA VAL A 458 -27.50 22.31 14.31
C VAL A 458 -28.60 22.59 15.33
N ASP A 459 -28.91 21.65 16.23
CA ASP A 459 -29.89 21.88 17.30
C ASP A 459 -29.21 22.72 18.39
N LEU A 460 -29.56 24.00 18.49
CA LEU A 460 -28.92 24.96 19.40
C LEU A 460 -29.69 25.10 20.72
N ASP A 461 -30.96 24.73 20.76
CA ASP A 461 -31.82 24.89 21.96
C ASP A 461 -32.31 23.57 22.57
N GLY A 462 -31.80 22.44 22.07
CA GLY A 462 -32.01 21.10 22.59
C GLY A 462 -33.45 20.62 22.43
N ASP A 463 -34.20 21.18 21.49
CA ASP A 463 -35.61 20.84 21.27
C ASP A 463 -35.82 19.69 20.26
N GLY A 464 -34.72 19.18 19.68
CA GLY A 464 -34.70 18.10 18.70
C GLY A 464 -35.01 18.57 17.28
N LEU A 465 -35.06 19.88 17.01
CA LEU A 465 -35.14 20.44 15.67
C LEU A 465 -33.79 21.08 15.30
N ARG A 466 -33.36 20.94 14.04
CA ARG A 466 -32.16 21.65 13.59
C ARG A 466 -32.44 23.13 13.39
N ASP A 467 -31.74 23.96 14.15
CA ASP A 467 -31.69 25.42 13.98
C ASP A 467 -30.70 25.80 12.89
N LEU A 468 -30.74 27.07 12.45
CA LEU A 468 -29.82 27.56 11.42
C LEU A 468 -28.82 28.56 12.00
N VAL A 469 -27.54 28.32 11.71
CA VAL A 469 -26.49 29.33 11.80
C VAL A 469 -26.25 29.87 10.40
N VAL A 470 -26.47 31.16 10.21
CA VAL A 470 -26.41 31.81 8.89
C VAL A 470 -25.39 32.92 8.87
N ARG A 471 -24.65 33.01 7.75
CA ARG A 471 -23.91 34.22 7.39
C ARG A 471 -24.71 35.01 6.38
N SER A 472 -24.94 36.29 6.66
CA SER A 472 -25.53 37.22 5.70
C SER A 472 -24.91 38.60 5.81
N SER A 473 -24.43 39.14 4.69
CA SER A 473 -23.91 40.52 4.61
C SER A 473 -22.75 40.79 5.59
N GLY A 474 -21.93 39.77 5.86
CA GLY A 474 -20.77 39.85 6.77
C GLY A 474 -21.11 39.77 8.26
N ARG A 475 -22.34 39.36 8.60
CA ARG A 475 -22.79 39.08 9.97
C ARG A 475 -23.15 37.61 10.11
N VAL A 476 -23.00 37.08 11.33
CA VAL A 476 -23.45 35.73 11.69
C VAL A 476 -24.67 35.86 12.60
N GLY A 477 -25.68 35.04 12.34
CA GLY A 477 -26.88 35.00 13.16
C GLY A 477 -27.41 33.59 13.32
N VAL A 478 -28.20 33.41 14.36
CA VAL A 478 -28.90 32.17 14.70
C VAL A 478 -30.39 32.36 14.44
N ILE A 479 -31.02 31.32 13.89
CA ILE A 479 -32.45 31.25 13.65
C ILE A 479 -32.94 29.91 14.20
N LEU A 480 -33.74 29.95 15.27
CA LEU A 480 -34.25 28.74 15.92
C LEU A 480 -35.49 28.21 15.21
N ALA A 481 -35.54 26.90 14.97
CA ALA A 481 -36.71 26.18 14.52
C ALA A 481 -37.80 26.17 15.61
N GLN A 482 -39.06 25.97 15.22
CA GLN A 482 -40.17 25.95 16.17
C GLN A 482 -41.10 24.77 15.94
N GLN A 483 -41.47 24.12 17.04
CA GLN A 483 -42.45 23.05 17.09
C GLN A 483 -43.78 23.43 16.40
N GLY A 484 -44.17 22.65 15.39
CA GLY A 484 -45.36 22.88 14.56
C GLY A 484 -45.09 23.65 13.26
N GLY A 485 -43.81 23.91 12.95
CA GLY A 485 -43.35 24.58 11.74
C GLY A 485 -43.18 26.10 11.93
N GLY A 486 -42.13 26.65 11.33
CA GLY A 486 -41.76 28.06 11.43
C GLY A 486 -40.43 28.26 12.16
N TRP A 487 -40.01 29.52 12.25
CA TRP A 487 -38.68 29.91 12.72
C TRP A 487 -38.73 31.19 13.57
N SER A 488 -37.75 31.37 14.44
CA SER A 488 -37.56 32.61 15.21
C SER A 488 -37.14 33.78 14.31
N ASP A 489 -37.14 34.99 14.89
CA ASP A 489 -36.39 36.09 14.30
C ASP A 489 -34.88 35.79 14.40
N VAL A 490 -34.08 36.37 13.49
CA VAL A 490 -32.63 36.19 13.51
C VAL A 490 -32.02 36.91 14.71
N THR A 491 -31.25 36.16 15.51
CA THR A 491 -30.45 36.68 16.61
C THR A 491 -29.01 36.88 16.12
N GLU A 492 -28.52 38.12 16.12
CA GLU A 492 -27.15 38.42 15.72
C GLU A 492 -26.15 38.01 16.79
N LEU A 493 -25.13 37.25 16.38
CA LEU A 493 -24.00 36.89 17.24
C LEU A 493 -22.91 37.95 17.14
N ASP A 494 -22.54 38.53 18.28
CA ASP A 494 -21.43 39.49 18.36
C ASP A 494 -20.10 38.75 18.41
N LEU A 495 -19.43 38.65 17.26
CA LEU A 495 -18.10 38.07 17.15
C LEU A 495 -16.99 39.04 17.59
N GLY A 496 -17.32 40.24 18.06
CA GLY A 496 -16.35 41.25 18.49
C GLY A 496 -15.59 41.94 17.36
N THR A 497 -15.85 41.59 16.10
CA THR A 497 -15.27 42.22 14.90
C THR A 497 -16.37 42.90 14.08
N PRO A 498 -16.15 44.14 13.57
CA PRO A 498 -17.23 44.93 12.97
C PRO A 498 -17.65 44.48 11.56
N THR A 499 -16.85 43.64 10.89
CA THR A 499 -17.18 43.06 9.57
C THR A 499 -16.40 41.77 9.34
N LEU A 500 -17.08 40.64 9.14
CA LEU A 500 -16.48 39.51 8.45
C LEU A 500 -16.45 39.83 6.94
N ARG A 501 -15.27 39.80 6.33
CA ARG A 501 -15.11 39.81 4.87
C ARG A 501 -14.57 38.46 4.41
N GLY A 502 -14.90 38.07 3.19
CA GLY A 502 -14.39 36.83 2.59
C GLY A 502 -15.39 35.67 2.60
N LEU A 503 -14.93 34.50 2.15
CA LEU A 503 -15.65 33.24 2.25
C LEU A 503 -15.42 32.70 3.67
N SER A 504 -16.48 32.62 4.48
CA SER A 504 -16.48 31.82 5.71
C SER A 504 -17.01 30.43 5.40
N ARG A 505 -16.41 29.41 6.02
CA ARG A 505 -16.92 28.04 6.07
C ARG A 505 -17.38 27.74 7.48
N PHE A 506 -18.37 26.86 7.57
CA PHE A 506 -18.82 26.27 8.82
C PHE A 506 -18.38 24.81 8.88
N ALA A 507 -17.98 24.35 10.05
CA ALA A 507 -17.88 22.93 10.39
C ALA A 507 -18.69 22.69 11.66
N VAL A 508 -19.35 21.54 11.74
CA VAL A 508 -20.23 21.16 12.86
C VAL A 508 -19.69 19.90 13.48
N THR A 509 -19.42 19.94 14.78
CA THR A 509 -18.84 18.84 15.55
C THR A 509 -18.92 19.19 17.03
N ASP A 510 -18.75 18.20 17.91
CA ASP A 510 -18.61 18.42 19.35
C ASP A 510 -17.17 18.89 19.66
N LEU A 511 -17.00 20.13 20.15
CA LEU A 511 -15.70 20.75 20.40
C LEU A 511 -15.29 20.70 21.88
N ASP A 512 -16.23 20.48 22.80
CA ASP A 512 -15.97 20.47 24.25
C ASP A 512 -16.37 19.17 24.97
N ALA A 513 -16.73 18.16 24.18
CA ALA A 513 -17.07 16.81 24.60
C ALA A 513 -18.32 16.73 25.50
N ASP A 514 -19.28 17.63 25.31
CA ASP A 514 -20.55 17.64 26.03
C ASP A 514 -21.70 16.90 25.30
N ALA A 515 -21.44 16.40 24.09
CA ALA A 515 -22.34 15.72 23.17
C ALA A 515 -23.39 16.60 22.47
N ASP A 516 -23.38 17.91 22.71
CA ASP A 516 -24.09 18.86 21.89
C ASP A 516 -23.18 19.29 20.71
N LEU A 517 -23.76 19.47 19.53
CA LEU A 517 -22.97 19.84 18.36
C LEU A 517 -22.69 21.35 18.38
N ASP A 518 -21.42 21.71 18.19
CA ASP A 518 -20.93 23.08 18.11
C ASP A 518 -20.69 23.51 16.66
N VAL A 519 -20.37 24.80 16.47
CA VAL A 519 -20.05 25.34 15.13
C VAL A 519 -18.71 26.06 15.11
N LEU A 520 -17.79 25.61 14.25
CA LEU A 520 -16.60 26.37 13.88
C LEU A 520 -16.87 27.29 12.70
N ILE A 521 -16.27 28.48 12.72
CA ILE A 521 -16.40 29.49 11.68
C ILE A 521 -15.00 29.96 11.26
N SER A 522 -14.66 29.82 9.98
CA SER A 522 -13.50 30.50 9.40
C SER A 522 -13.88 31.91 8.93
N ALA A 523 -13.02 32.90 9.13
CA ALA A 523 -13.31 34.29 8.80
C ALA A 523 -12.04 35.10 8.54
N ALA A 524 -12.21 36.34 8.09
CA ALA A 524 -11.16 37.35 8.10
C ALA A 524 -11.35 38.32 9.27
N ASP A 525 -10.29 38.56 10.04
CA ASP A 525 -10.22 39.65 11.01
C ASP A 525 -9.54 40.88 10.37
N GLU A 526 -10.23 42.03 10.43
CA GLU A 526 -9.73 43.33 9.95
C GLU A 526 -9.59 44.31 11.14
N PRO A 527 -8.50 44.24 11.91
CA PRO A 527 -8.20 45.25 12.91
C PRO A 527 -8.09 46.65 12.31
N SER A 528 -8.29 47.67 13.15
CA SER A 528 -8.37 49.08 12.73
C SER A 528 -7.11 49.65 12.05
N ASP A 529 -6.00 48.91 12.04
CA ASP A 529 -4.73 49.22 11.37
C ASP A 529 -4.66 48.72 9.92
N GLY A 530 -5.63 47.90 9.49
CA GLY A 530 -5.87 47.53 8.09
C GLY A 530 -5.08 46.33 7.57
N GLU A 531 -4.44 45.56 8.45
CA GLU A 531 -3.82 44.27 8.12
C GLU A 531 -4.86 43.16 8.29
N VAL A 532 -5.24 42.50 7.20
CA VAL A 532 -6.26 41.45 7.20
C VAL A 532 -5.59 40.13 7.54
N THR A 533 -6.11 39.42 8.54
CA THR A 533 -5.61 38.09 8.95
C THR A 533 -6.73 37.07 8.91
N GLY A 534 -6.40 35.79 8.68
CA GLY A 534 -7.34 34.71 8.93
C GLY A 534 -7.69 34.62 10.41
N ALA A 535 -8.94 34.29 10.69
CA ALA A 535 -9.45 34.10 12.03
C ALA A 535 -10.38 32.88 12.06
N MET A 536 -10.40 32.20 13.19
CA MET A 536 -11.37 31.17 13.50
C MET A 536 -12.16 31.56 14.75
N PHE A 537 -13.45 31.22 14.76
CA PHE A 537 -14.33 31.34 15.93
C PHE A 537 -14.96 29.99 16.20
N ALA A 538 -15.17 29.67 17.48
CA ALA A 538 -15.98 28.54 17.91
C ALA A 538 -17.27 29.06 18.55
N LEU A 539 -18.40 28.53 18.13
CA LEU A 539 -19.70 28.73 18.76
C LEU A 539 -20.00 27.49 19.58
N ILE A 540 -19.80 27.58 20.90
CA ILE A 540 -20.05 26.49 21.83
C ILE A 540 -21.52 26.49 22.21
N ASN A 541 -22.19 25.39 22.00
CA ASN A 541 -23.62 25.19 22.11
C ASN A 541 -23.93 24.27 23.30
N ASP A 542 -24.55 24.82 24.35
CA ASP A 542 -24.98 24.05 25.53
C ASP A 542 -26.48 23.69 25.50
N GLY A 543 -27.10 23.79 24.32
CA GLY A 543 -28.50 23.47 24.10
C GLY A 543 -29.49 24.48 24.70
N ASP A 544 -29.09 25.75 24.91
CA ASP A 544 -29.97 26.79 25.46
C ASP A 544 -30.47 27.84 24.44
N GLY A 545 -30.02 27.75 23.19
CA GLY A 545 -30.33 28.64 22.08
C GLY A 545 -29.47 29.90 22.00
N GLU A 546 -28.53 30.10 22.92
CA GLU A 546 -27.61 31.25 23.00
C GLU A 546 -26.13 30.80 23.00
N PRO A 547 -25.59 30.30 21.88
CA PRO A 547 -24.24 29.72 21.85
C PRO A 547 -23.15 30.73 22.25
N GLN A 548 -22.17 30.26 23.02
CA GLN A 548 -21.02 31.03 23.47
C GLN A 548 -20.00 31.19 22.35
N VAL A 549 -19.70 32.44 21.98
CA VAL A 549 -18.62 32.75 21.04
C VAL A 549 -17.26 32.69 21.74
N MET A 550 -16.34 31.87 21.23
CA MET A 550 -14.92 31.83 21.62
C MET A 550 -14.03 32.22 20.43
N GLY A 551 -12.95 32.96 20.71
CA GLY A 551 -12.03 33.53 19.71
C GLY A 551 -11.99 35.07 19.72
N PRO A 552 -11.47 35.72 18.64
CA PRO A 552 -10.91 35.08 17.46
C PRO A 552 -9.60 34.35 17.74
N TYR A 553 -9.40 33.19 17.11
CA TYR A 553 -8.11 32.51 17.05
C TYR A 553 -7.38 32.95 15.79
N THR A 554 -6.29 33.72 15.95
CA THR A 554 -5.51 34.29 14.84
C THR A 554 -4.03 33.92 14.89
N ASP A 555 -3.54 33.38 16.00
CA ASP A 555 -2.12 33.04 16.16
C ASP A 555 -1.71 31.96 15.15
N GLY A 556 -0.77 32.29 14.26
CA GLY A 556 -0.28 31.39 13.20
C GLY A 556 -1.07 31.49 11.89
N LEU A 557 -2.19 32.21 11.86
CA LEU A 557 -2.96 32.50 10.65
C LEU A 557 -2.55 33.86 10.08
N ASP A 558 -2.23 33.91 8.79
CA ASP A 558 -1.89 35.15 8.09
C ASP A 558 -2.97 35.55 7.07
N GLU A 559 -2.66 36.54 6.24
CA GLU A 559 -3.57 37.08 5.22
C GLU A 559 -4.10 36.03 4.22
N ARG A 560 -3.41 34.89 4.05
CA ARG A 560 -3.85 33.81 3.15
C ARG A 560 -5.06 33.08 3.69
N PHE A 561 -5.18 32.97 5.01
CA PHE A 561 -6.29 32.30 5.69
C PHE A 561 -7.53 33.20 5.86
N ALA A 562 -7.46 34.46 5.43
CA ALA A 562 -8.63 35.36 5.37
C ALA A 562 -9.68 34.90 4.34
N VAL A 563 -9.33 33.96 3.45
CA VAL A 563 -10.22 33.32 2.49
C VAL A 563 -10.04 31.81 2.59
N ALA A 564 -10.44 31.24 3.72
CA ALA A 564 -10.40 29.79 3.90
C ALA A 564 -11.33 29.12 2.87
N ALA A 565 -10.79 28.18 2.11
CA ALA A 565 -11.52 27.44 1.08
C ALA A 565 -12.39 26.34 1.71
N GLU A 566 -11.80 25.62 2.66
CA GLU A 566 -12.39 24.47 3.34
C GLU A 566 -12.00 24.52 4.83
N LEU A 567 -12.86 23.93 5.66
CA LEU A 567 -12.68 23.78 7.10
C LEU A 567 -13.11 22.36 7.45
N HIS A 568 -12.17 21.57 7.96
CA HIS A 568 -12.39 20.17 8.35
C HIS A 568 -12.07 19.98 9.83
N THR A 569 -12.62 18.94 10.43
CA THR A 569 -12.48 18.63 11.86
C THR A 569 -12.19 17.15 12.07
N GLY A 570 -11.39 16.83 13.09
CA GLY A 570 -11.03 15.46 13.45
C GLY A 570 -10.03 15.45 14.60
N ASP A 571 -9.75 14.30 15.19
CA ASP A 571 -8.64 14.15 16.14
C ASP A 571 -7.37 13.83 15.35
N PHE A 572 -6.53 14.83 15.08
CA PHE A 572 -5.32 14.67 14.26
C PHE A 572 -4.08 14.37 15.09
N ASN A 573 -4.18 14.45 16.42
CA ASN A 573 -3.06 14.29 17.34
C ASN A 573 -3.25 13.16 18.37
N ALA A 574 -4.30 12.35 18.26
CA ALA A 574 -4.66 11.25 19.15
C ALA A 574 -4.81 11.65 20.63
N ASP A 575 -5.22 12.89 20.92
CA ASP A 575 -5.48 13.35 22.29
C ASP A 575 -6.95 13.20 22.72
N GLY A 576 -7.83 12.79 21.78
CA GLY A 576 -9.26 12.62 22.00
C GLY A 576 -10.05 13.92 21.98
N HIS A 577 -9.47 15.01 21.46
CA HIS A 577 -10.12 16.29 21.28
C HIS A 577 -10.28 16.62 19.80
N THR A 578 -11.33 17.39 19.49
CA THR A 578 -11.56 17.81 18.11
C THR A 578 -10.61 18.93 17.71
N ASP A 579 -9.80 18.66 16.69
CA ASP A 579 -8.91 19.61 16.05
C ASP A 579 -9.56 20.22 14.80
N ALA A 580 -8.97 21.32 14.31
CA ALA A 580 -9.44 22.01 13.12
C ALA A 580 -8.34 22.08 12.04
N LEU A 581 -8.74 21.83 10.80
CA LEU A 581 -7.89 21.94 9.62
C LEU A 581 -8.43 23.03 8.69
N LEU A 582 -7.60 24.04 8.41
CA LEU A 582 -7.95 25.15 7.54
C LEU A 582 -7.15 25.07 6.24
N THR A 583 -7.82 25.16 5.09
CA THR A 583 -7.18 25.29 3.77
C THR A 583 -7.51 26.63 3.13
N THR A 584 -6.64 27.14 2.25
CA THR A 584 -6.85 28.42 1.52
C THR A 584 -7.07 28.19 0.03
N ASP A 585 -7.79 29.09 -0.64
CA ASP A 585 -8.08 29.03 -2.08
C ASP A 585 -6.96 29.61 -2.97
N ALA A 586 -5.84 30.05 -2.37
CA ALA A 586 -4.76 30.74 -3.05
C ALA A 586 -4.00 29.82 -4.02
N PHE A 587 -4.43 29.79 -5.30
CA PHE A 587 -3.77 29.04 -6.37
C PHE A 587 -3.01 29.90 -7.37
N PRO A 588 -1.73 29.60 -7.67
CA PRO A 588 -0.86 28.63 -7.01
C PRO A 588 -0.46 29.09 -5.60
N CYS A 589 -0.40 28.15 -4.66
CA CYS A 589 0.07 28.45 -3.31
C CYS A 589 1.60 28.58 -3.31
N GLU A 590 2.10 29.81 -3.14
CA GLU A 590 3.51 30.05 -2.82
C GLU A 590 3.66 30.19 -1.28
N GLY A 591 3.68 29.06 -0.55
CA GLY A 591 3.95 29.01 0.90
C GLY A 591 3.02 28.09 1.70
N GLN A 592 2.63 28.48 2.92
CA GLN A 592 1.71 27.74 3.80
C GLN A 592 0.27 28.08 3.43
N CYS A 593 -0.48 27.10 2.92
CA CYS A 593 -1.89 27.24 2.54
C CYS A 593 -2.80 26.22 3.23
N THR A 594 -2.23 25.44 4.15
CA THR A 594 -2.97 24.58 5.06
C THR A 594 -2.35 24.70 6.45
N ALA A 595 -3.20 24.78 7.46
CA ALA A 595 -2.79 24.79 8.85
C ALA A 595 -3.74 23.95 9.69
N VAL A 596 -3.17 23.27 10.69
CA VAL A 596 -3.91 22.55 11.72
C VAL A 596 -3.89 23.37 13.01
N MET A 597 -5.02 23.42 13.71
CA MET A 597 -5.17 24.04 15.01
C MET A 597 -5.67 22.98 15.97
N TYR A 598 -4.86 22.64 16.97
CA TYR A 598 -5.23 21.61 17.93
C TYR A 598 -6.22 22.14 18.98
N GLY A 599 -7.27 21.37 19.25
CA GLY A 599 -8.29 21.67 20.25
C GLY A 599 -7.80 21.39 21.67
N ASP A 600 -8.37 22.04 22.67
CA ASP A 600 -8.08 21.77 24.09
C ASP A 600 -9.15 20.91 24.79
N GLY A 601 -10.15 20.46 24.03
CA GLY A 601 -11.29 19.69 24.53
C GLY A 601 -12.27 20.49 25.39
N ALA A 602 -12.14 21.82 25.43
CA ALA A 602 -13.07 22.74 26.10
C ALA A 602 -13.59 23.81 25.12
N GLY A 603 -13.55 23.52 23.81
CA GLY A 603 -13.94 24.46 22.75
C GLY A 603 -12.87 25.48 22.36
N ALA A 604 -11.68 25.47 22.96
CA ALA A 604 -10.61 26.39 22.61
C ALA A 604 -9.53 25.76 21.71
N PHE A 605 -8.83 26.62 20.96
CA PHE A 605 -7.82 26.21 19.99
C PHE A 605 -6.45 26.84 20.24
N GLY A 606 -5.41 26.05 19.95
CA GLY A 606 -4.02 26.48 20.00
C GLY A 606 -3.59 27.37 18.83
N THR A 607 -2.27 27.50 18.68
CA THR A 607 -1.64 28.19 17.54
C THR A 607 -1.78 27.34 16.28
N ALA A 608 -2.06 27.98 15.14
CA ALA A 608 -2.10 27.30 13.85
C ALA A 608 -0.70 26.85 13.41
N GLU A 609 -0.56 25.57 13.12
CA GLU A 609 0.68 24.94 12.69
C GLU A 609 0.61 24.53 11.21
N PRO A 610 1.66 24.77 10.42
CA PRO A 610 1.68 24.37 9.03
C PRO A 610 1.77 22.84 8.88
N LEU A 611 1.13 22.30 7.84
CA LEU A 611 1.34 20.90 7.48
C LEU A 611 2.76 20.64 6.94
N PRO A 612 3.26 19.40 7.03
CA PRO A 612 4.52 18.98 6.41
C PRO A 612 4.57 19.28 4.88
N GLU A 613 5.72 19.73 4.39
CA GLU A 613 5.99 20.32 3.04
C GLU A 613 5.68 19.45 1.79
N LYS A 614 5.03 18.29 1.91
CA LYS A 614 4.83 17.36 0.77
C LYS A 614 3.75 17.78 -0.24
N ALA A 615 2.76 18.60 0.13
CA ALA A 615 1.54 18.72 -0.66
C ALA A 615 1.50 19.93 -1.62
N THR A 616 1.41 19.69 -2.92
CA THR A 616 0.75 20.64 -3.83
C THR A 616 -0.75 20.40 -3.76
N LEU A 617 -1.45 21.23 -2.99
CA LEU A 617 -2.87 21.02 -2.71
C LEU A 617 -3.72 21.24 -3.97
N HIS A 618 -4.79 20.48 -4.16
CA HIS A 618 -5.93 20.79 -5.02
C HIS A 618 -7.25 20.58 -4.29
N HIS A 619 -7.27 19.63 -3.36
CA HIS A 619 -8.37 19.30 -2.47
C HIS A 619 -7.82 18.56 -1.25
N VAL A 620 -8.49 18.69 -0.10
CA VAL A 620 -8.15 17.97 1.13
C VAL A 620 -9.43 17.40 1.73
N ASP A 621 -9.33 16.19 2.26
CA ASP A 621 -10.40 15.55 3.01
C ASP A 621 -9.82 14.78 4.19
N THR A 622 -10.66 14.37 5.14
CA THR A 622 -10.24 13.74 6.40
C THR A 622 -11.01 12.45 6.66
N GLY A 623 -10.34 11.45 7.23
CA GLY A 623 -10.94 10.16 7.59
C GLY A 623 -9.92 9.25 8.29
N ASP A 624 -10.33 8.14 8.87
CA ASP A 624 -9.43 7.14 9.44
C ASP A 624 -9.07 6.09 8.37
N PHE A 625 -8.03 6.34 7.57
CA PHE A 625 -7.65 5.44 6.48
C PHE A 625 -6.88 4.20 6.95
N ASN A 626 -6.45 4.18 8.22
CA ASN A 626 -5.53 3.18 8.75
C ASN A 626 -6.12 2.37 9.93
N GLY A 627 -7.36 2.67 10.33
CA GLY A 627 -8.15 1.95 11.32
C GLY A 627 -7.65 2.09 12.76
N ASP A 628 -6.92 3.17 13.09
CA ASP A 628 -6.40 3.43 14.44
C ASP A 628 -7.32 4.30 15.29
N ALA A 629 -8.48 4.69 14.76
CA ALA A 629 -9.45 5.62 15.33
C ALA A 629 -8.91 7.04 15.51
N VAL A 630 -7.84 7.41 14.81
CA VAL A 630 -7.28 8.77 14.72
C VAL A 630 -7.56 9.30 13.32
N SER A 631 -7.90 10.58 13.20
CA SER A 631 -8.17 11.17 11.91
C SER A 631 -6.87 11.38 11.12
N ASP A 632 -6.87 10.88 9.90
CA ASP A 632 -5.84 11.10 8.89
C ASP A 632 -6.33 12.15 7.86
N LEU A 633 -5.41 12.63 7.02
CA LEU A 633 -5.72 13.53 5.91
C LEU A 633 -5.39 12.88 4.57
N LEU A 634 -6.34 12.98 3.66
CA LEU A 634 -6.17 12.81 2.23
C LEU A 634 -5.80 14.15 1.61
N VAL A 635 -4.65 14.22 0.93
CA VAL A 635 -4.21 15.42 0.22
C VAL A 635 -4.09 15.13 -1.27
N ALA A 636 -5.08 15.60 -2.01
CA ALA A 636 -5.15 15.44 -3.46
C ALA A 636 -4.39 16.57 -4.18
N GLY A 637 -3.40 16.20 -4.98
CA GLY A 637 -2.53 17.11 -5.75
C GLY A 637 -2.18 16.59 -7.15
N ASN A 638 -0.90 16.69 -7.54
CA ASN A 638 -0.37 15.94 -8.68
C ASN A 638 -0.19 14.45 -8.37
N GLN A 639 -0.07 14.14 -7.09
CA GLN A 639 -0.11 12.81 -6.49
C GLN A 639 -1.11 12.88 -5.33
N THR A 640 -1.55 11.73 -4.84
CA THR A 640 -2.37 11.64 -3.64
C THR A 640 -1.45 11.36 -2.46
N ASP A 641 -1.26 12.34 -1.59
CA ASP A 641 -0.47 12.19 -0.37
C ASP A 641 -1.39 11.95 0.82
N PHE A 642 -0.96 11.09 1.74
CA PHE A 642 -1.62 10.94 3.04
C PHE A 642 -0.77 11.56 4.15
N LEU A 643 -1.43 12.18 5.12
CA LEU A 643 -0.82 12.56 6.39
C LEU A 643 -1.54 11.81 7.50
N LEU A 644 -0.77 11.11 8.32
CA LEU A 644 -1.29 10.19 9.32
C LEU A 644 -1.38 10.89 10.67
N GLY A 645 -2.54 10.80 11.31
CA GLY A 645 -2.75 11.26 12.68
C GLY A 645 -2.00 10.39 13.67
N ALA A 646 -1.48 10.97 14.75
CA ALA A 646 -0.81 10.25 15.83
C ALA A 646 -0.59 11.17 17.04
N SER A 647 -0.20 10.61 18.20
CA SER A 647 0.13 11.34 19.47
C SER A 647 1.07 12.57 19.39
N GLY A 648 1.69 12.83 18.24
CA GLY A 648 2.55 13.99 17.96
C GLY A 648 2.02 14.95 16.90
N GLY A 649 0.77 14.78 16.47
CA GLY A 649 0.16 15.46 15.32
C GLY A 649 0.41 14.74 14.00
N LEU A 650 0.07 15.42 12.91
CA LEU A 650 0.11 14.87 11.55
C LEU A 650 1.54 14.59 11.06
N ALA A 651 1.77 13.36 10.60
CA ALA A 651 3.03 12.90 10.05
C ALA A 651 2.91 12.51 8.57
N PRO A 652 3.96 12.69 7.73
CA PRO A 652 3.95 12.20 6.36
C PRO A 652 3.68 10.69 6.26
N GLY A 653 2.58 10.34 5.61
CA GLY A 653 2.21 8.97 5.25
C GLY A 653 2.64 8.57 3.84
N PRO A 654 2.04 7.49 3.30
CA PRO A 654 2.29 7.04 1.93
C PRO A 654 1.79 8.05 0.90
N THR A 655 2.33 7.92 -0.31
CA THR A 655 1.88 8.66 -1.49
C THR A 655 1.38 7.64 -2.49
N LEU A 656 0.11 7.73 -2.87
CA LEU A 656 -0.53 6.86 -3.86
C LEU A 656 -0.74 7.61 -5.18
N GLU A 657 -0.63 6.87 -6.28
CA GLU A 657 -1.02 7.38 -7.60
C GLU A 657 -2.45 6.92 -7.93
N LEU A 658 -3.45 7.56 -7.32
CA LEU A 658 -4.85 7.18 -7.53
C LEU A 658 -5.35 7.53 -8.94
N ASP A 659 -4.91 8.64 -9.57
CA ASP A 659 -5.07 8.78 -11.02
C ASP A 659 -4.12 9.84 -11.61
N LYS A 660 -3.56 9.59 -12.80
CA LYS A 660 -2.63 10.53 -13.50
C LYS A 660 -3.35 11.54 -14.38
N GLU A 661 -4.62 11.33 -14.69
CA GLU A 661 -5.32 12.08 -15.76
C GLU A 661 -6.51 12.92 -15.28
N HIS A 662 -7.03 12.72 -14.06
CA HIS A 662 -8.23 13.42 -13.58
C HIS A 662 -8.07 14.07 -12.20
N PHE A 663 -8.54 15.31 -12.09
CA PHE A 663 -8.45 16.12 -10.88
C PHE A 663 -9.39 15.58 -9.79
N LEU A 664 -8.83 15.11 -8.68
CA LEU A 664 -9.52 14.75 -7.42
C LEU A 664 -10.19 15.93 -6.69
N ARG A 665 -10.65 16.97 -7.42
CA ARG A 665 -11.24 18.21 -6.86
C ARG A 665 -12.58 18.00 -6.13
N SER A 666 -13.03 16.76 -5.99
CA SER A 666 -14.34 16.42 -5.45
C SER A 666 -14.34 15.04 -4.82
N ALA A 667 -13.20 14.48 -4.41
CA ALA A 667 -13.19 13.18 -3.73
C ALA A 667 -14.13 13.22 -2.51
N GLN A 668 -14.72 12.09 -2.15
CA GLN A 668 -15.51 11.95 -0.92
C GLN A 668 -14.92 10.80 -0.11
N VAL A 669 -14.79 11.02 1.19
CA VAL A 669 -14.27 10.04 2.15
C VAL A 669 -15.41 9.46 2.97
N VAL A 670 -15.56 8.14 2.96
CA VAL A 670 -16.59 7.39 3.70
C VAL A 670 -16.14 5.94 3.82
N ASP A 671 -16.47 5.25 4.90
CA ASP A 671 -16.35 3.78 4.99
C ASP A 671 -17.40 3.14 4.04
N LEU A 672 -16.96 2.57 2.91
CA LEU A 672 -17.88 2.02 1.91
C LEU A 672 -18.25 0.57 2.19
N ASP A 673 -17.48 -0.16 3.01
CA ASP A 673 -17.64 -1.59 3.22
C ASP A 673 -17.76 -2.03 4.69
N ALA A 674 -17.92 -1.05 5.59
CA ALA A 674 -18.10 -1.20 7.02
C ALA A 674 -16.92 -1.92 7.71
N ASP A 675 -15.70 -1.79 7.19
CA ASP A 675 -14.51 -2.39 7.78
C ASP A 675 -13.90 -1.53 8.92
N GLY A 676 -14.46 -0.34 9.14
CA GLY A 676 -14.03 0.63 10.14
C GLY A 676 -12.91 1.56 9.66
N ARG A 677 -12.53 1.49 8.39
CA ARG A 677 -11.58 2.40 7.73
C ARG A 677 -12.34 3.26 6.74
N SER A 678 -11.82 4.44 6.51
CA SER A 678 -12.38 5.35 5.52
C SER A 678 -11.89 4.98 4.13
N ASP A 679 -12.80 4.88 3.17
CA ASP A 679 -12.53 4.69 1.75
C ASP A 679 -12.65 6.00 0.97
N ILE A 680 -12.25 5.97 -0.30
CA ILE A 680 -12.34 7.15 -1.17
C ILE A 680 -13.22 6.86 -2.39
N VAL A 681 -14.23 7.69 -2.58
CA VAL A 681 -14.99 7.75 -3.83
C VAL A 681 -14.45 8.91 -4.69
N THR A 682 -14.30 8.68 -5.99
CA THR A 682 -13.90 9.70 -6.97
C THR A 682 -14.81 9.69 -8.20
N VAL A 683 -14.88 10.83 -8.90
CA VAL A 683 -15.55 10.94 -10.21
C VAL A 683 -14.52 11.18 -11.30
N GLU A 684 -14.45 10.27 -12.27
CA GLU A 684 -13.55 10.32 -13.42
C GLU A 684 -14.28 10.68 -14.73
N ASP A 685 -13.61 11.42 -15.63
CA ASP A 685 -14.05 11.66 -17.03
C ASP A 685 -13.07 10.99 -18.02
N PRO A 686 -13.08 9.64 -18.12
CA PRO A 686 -11.98 8.86 -18.72
C PRO A 686 -11.67 9.14 -20.20
N THR A 687 -12.50 9.92 -20.92
CA THR A 687 -12.29 10.15 -22.38
C THR A 687 -12.77 11.50 -22.93
N GLY A 688 -13.12 12.48 -22.10
CA GLY A 688 -13.51 13.82 -22.57
C GLY A 688 -14.72 13.83 -23.53
N GLY A 689 -15.66 12.89 -23.41
CA GLY A 689 -16.68 12.70 -24.44
C GLY A 689 -18.04 12.09 -24.06
N GLU A 690 -18.14 10.94 -23.39
CA GLU A 690 -19.42 10.19 -23.42
C GLU A 690 -19.94 9.58 -22.10
N SER A 691 -19.10 9.32 -21.07
CA SER A 691 -19.55 8.82 -19.75
C SER A 691 -18.64 9.29 -18.61
N LEU A 692 -19.21 9.54 -17.42
CA LEU A 692 -18.47 9.72 -16.15
C LEU A 692 -18.43 8.39 -15.39
N GLN A 693 -17.39 8.14 -14.60
CA GLN A 693 -17.28 6.94 -13.76
C GLN A 693 -17.13 7.33 -12.29
N LEU A 694 -17.90 6.70 -11.43
CA LEU A 694 -17.62 6.68 -9.99
C LEU A 694 -16.66 5.53 -9.70
N ARG A 695 -15.59 5.82 -8.98
CA ARG A 695 -14.63 4.81 -8.52
C ARG A 695 -14.49 4.83 -7.02
N GLY A 696 -14.38 3.64 -6.43
CA GLY A 696 -14.07 3.44 -5.02
C GLY A 696 -12.64 2.95 -4.88
N TRP A 697 -11.95 3.45 -3.85
CA TRP A 697 -10.62 3.01 -3.42
C TRP A 697 -10.75 2.50 -2.01
N TYR A 698 -10.56 1.19 -1.84
CA TYR A 698 -10.72 0.52 -0.56
C TYR A 698 -9.39 0.39 0.17
N PHE A 699 -9.39 0.63 1.47
CA PHE A 699 -8.21 0.50 2.31
C PHE A 699 -8.38 -0.67 3.28
N GLU A 700 -7.55 -1.70 3.17
CA GLU A 700 -7.60 -2.82 4.10
C GLU A 700 -6.48 -2.73 5.14
N GLY A 701 -6.56 -3.56 6.18
CA GLY A 701 -5.47 -3.78 7.11
C GLY A 701 -5.60 -5.15 7.79
N PRO A 702 -4.59 -5.60 8.55
CA PRO A 702 -4.69 -6.86 9.26
C PRO A 702 -5.94 -6.82 10.15
N ALA A 703 -6.83 -7.81 9.98
CA ALA A 703 -8.06 -7.93 10.75
C ALA A 703 -7.79 -7.68 12.24
N SER A 704 -8.56 -6.79 12.85
CA SER A 704 -8.50 -6.56 14.29
C SER A 704 -8.79 -7.89 15.00
N ASN A 705 -7.77 -8.41 15.70
CA ASN A 705 -7.84 -9.70 16.42
C ASN A 705 -8.75 -9.65 17.65
#